data_AF-A0A521USN4-F1
#
_entry.id   AF-A0A521USN4-F1
#
_cell.length_a   1.000
_cell.length_b   1.000
_cell.length_c   1.000
_cell.angle_alpha   90.00
_cell.angle_beta   90.00
_cell.angle_gamma   90.00
#
_symmetry.space_group_name_H-M   'P 1'
#
loop_
_entity.id
_entity.type
_entity.pdbx_description
1 polymer ?
#
loop_
_entity_poly.entity_id
_entity_poly.type
_entity_poly.pdbx_seq_one_letter_code
_entity_poly.pdbx_strand_id
1 'polypeptide(L)'
;MNDASEGAVMPADIMRPFSLIAFDWDGTAVTSRWEDATPVRQRLEALLRLGVWIVIITGTNFQNIDRQLSASIVGPHKRRLYICTNRGSEVYTFDAQSQPLAVWRRVATPEENQLLTAVADAIRQTIQAHTGLRIDVIYDRPNRRKIDLIPLPAWADPPKAALGELLRAVEERLRESGISAGLREVIQLTKAVALEKGLREARITSDVKHVEVGLTDKGDSIAWMMRELAAPQDIPAQEILVVGDEFGPIAGFDGSDERMMIPAATGATFVSVGPEPNGVPPGVIHLGGGPPRFLELLDQQIRLHETAASVAVRDHVSASSTSPPDHMATASTHRPDASWLLVEQGFDPAREHEIESLFTVANGYIGTRGSLAERSSASRPATLVAGVFLHPPNSIRALLLAPDWARIMVCVEGEELRLDRGRTLEHRRILDMRRGVLERIWRQSDDIGRITCLHFYRFVSLADRHALVEWVTITPENYSGKIAVDCVVDGNLESAAGIARVSVVEVPLLHAQPADGEPGPATCPALVVSLRESGIVLSFATTSVFHPGGDLDVQAEHTRLVTTDSIGDRWIWMADMGTMYRIDKLVSTYTSRDVSDAIRVSVQHLSQLAEQGADSLLQESVQDWETRHQAADVEIRGDSTAQRAIRLAVYHLIGSANPEDPRISVGARALTGEAYLGHIFWDTEIYMLPFFVFTHPPSARSLLMYRYETLPAARRRARALGYSGALYPWESTDTGEEATPPYAITPAGEVIPILSGLQEHHISADVAYAVWQYWQATGDDAFFLEAGAEMILATARFWASRVIQGEDNRYHIRRVIGPDEYHEDVDDDAYTNGMAQWNLERAVETAQ
;
A
#
# COMPACT_ATOMS: atom_id res chain seq x y z
N MET A 1 20.26 14.79 62.66
CA MET A 1 20.29 16.21 62.27
C MET A 1 19.55 16.32 60.94
N ASN A 2 18.43 17.04 60.98
CA ASN A 2 17.68 17.72 59.90
C ASN A 2 17.16 16.90 58.70
N ASP A 3 15.90 16.45 58.83
CA ASP A 3 14.67 16.90 58.13
C ASP A 3 14.63 17.23 56.61
N ALA A 4 13.46 16.91 56.01
CA ALA A 4 12.96 17.05 54.62
C ALA A 4 13.49 16.03 53.58
N SER A 5 12.66 15.33 52.79
CA SER A 5 11.69 15.91 51.87
C SER A 5 10.41 15.08 51.64
N GLU A 6 9.30 15.80 51.62
CA GLU A 6 8.03 15.59 50.92
C GLU A 6 8.09 14.63 49.72
N GLY A 7 7.03 13.85 49.51
CA GLY A 7 6.82 13.08 48.29
C GLY A 7 6.96 14.00 47.08
N ALA A 8 8.08 13.88 46.36
CA ALA A 8 8.40 14.76 45.24
C ALA A 8 7.30 14.62 44.17
N VAL A 9 6.52 15.69 44.03
CA VAL A 9 5.47 15.83 43.03
C VAL A 9 6.08 15.56 41.66
N MET A 10 5.45 14.68 40.89
CA MET A 10 5.91 14.36 39.53
C MET A 10 5.85 15.62 38.66
N PRO A 11 6.90 15.92 37.87
CA PRO A 11 6.95 17.12 37.04
C PRO A 11 5.73 17.25 36.12
N ALA A 12 5.26 18.49 35.90
CA ALA A 12 4.08 18.76 35.08
C ALA A 12 4.18 18.16 33.66
N ASP A 13 5.39 18.12 33.10
CA ASP A 13 5.65 17.61 31.75
C ASP A 13 5.31 16.12 31.57
N ILE A 14 5.28 15.36 32.67
CA ILE A 14 4.89 13.94 32.69
C ILE A 14 3.50 13.70 33.31
N MET A 15 2.77 14.77 33.68
CA MET A 15 1.39 14.74 34.18
C MET A 15 0.35 14.72 33.04
N ARG A 16 0.64 13.98 31.96
CA ARG A 16 -0.26 13.76 30.82
C ARG A 16 -0.21 12.30 30.37
N PRO A 17 -1.29 11.76 29.78
CA PRO A 17 -1.26 10.41 29.23
C PRO A 17 -0.33 10.35 28.03
N PHE A 18 0.54 9.34 27.98
CA PHE A 18 1.36 9.01 26.81
C PHE A 18 0.80 7.79 26.09
N SER A 19 0.70 7.87 24.76
CA SER A 19 0.17 6.79 23.91
C SER A 19 1.21 5.70 23.65
N LEU A 20 2.50 6.02 23.78
CA LEU A 20 3.61 5.08 23.65
C LEU A 20 4.64 5.31 24.77
N ILE A 21 5.04 4.23 25.44
CA ILE A 21 6.09 4.23 26.45
C ILE A 21 7.20 3.26 26.03
N ALA A 22 8.39 3.80 25.81
CA ALA A 22 9.61 3.05 25.54
C ALA A 22 10.54 3.13 26.75
N PHE A 23 11.21 2.04 27.12
CA PHE A 23 12.14 2.09 28.24
C PHE A 23 13.25 1.04 28.17
N ASP A 24 14.38 1.34 28.80
CA ASP A 24 15.43 0.34 29.01
C ASP A 24 15.00 -0.72 30.03
N TRP A 25 15.34 -1.98 29.81
CA TRP A 25 14.96 -3.04 30.74
C TRP A 25 15.86 -3.09 31.98
N ASP A 26 17.17 -3.19 31.76
CA ASP A 26 18.15 -3.52 32.80
C ASP A 26 18.56 -2.25 33.57
N GLY A 27 18.13 -2.09 34.82
CA GLY A 27 18.48 -0.96 35.70
C GLY A 27 17.34 0.05 35.87
N THR A 28 16.52 0.22 34.84
CA THR A 28 15.29 1.02 34.89
C THR A 28 14.09 0.21 35.40
N ALA A 29 13.80 -0.96 34.80
CA ALA A 29 12.63 -1.77 35.17
C ALA A 29 12.95 -2.82 36.24
N VAL A 30 14.15 -3.40 36.20
CA VAL A 30 14.62 -4.40 37.15
C VAL A 30 16.08 -4.14 37.51
N THR A 31 16.48 -4.38 38.76
CA THR A 31 17.87 -4.25 39.23
C THR A 31 18.77 -5.40 38.76
N SER A 32 18.18 -6.55 38.44
CA SER A 32 18.90 -7.71 37.89
C SER A 32 18.00 -8.61 37.05
N ARG A 33 18.62 -9.46 36.21
CA ARG A 33 17.93 -10.44 35.35
C ARG A 33 17.22 -11.57 36.09
N TRP A 34 17.42 -11.67 37.41
CA TRP A 34 16.84 -12.70 38.27
C TRP A 34 15.79 -12.14 39.24
N GLU A 35 15.56 -10.83 39.21
CA GLU A 35 14.55 -10.18 40.04
C GLU A 35 13.14 -10.51 39.55
N ASP A 36 12.20 -10.61 40.49
CA ASP A 36 10.79 -10.81 40.18
C ASP A 36 10.23 -9.59 39.44
N ALA A 37 9.97 -9.77 38.14
CA ALA A 37 9.39 -8.74 37.29
C ALA A 37 7.86 -8.62 37.44
N THR A 38 7.22 -9.36 38.35
CA THR A 38 5.77 -9.31 38.57
C THR A 38 5.21 -7.90 38.81
N PRO A 39 5.84 -7.03 39.64
CA PRO A 39 5.33 -5.68 39.86
C PRO A 39 5.30 -4.84 38.57
N VAL A 40 6.35 -4.93 37.74
CA VAL A 40 6.43 -4.25 36.44
C VAL A 40 5.39 -4.85 35.48
N ARG A 41 5.34 -6.18 35.38
CA ARG A 41 4.41 -6.92 34.52
C ARG A 41 2.97 -6.49 34.69
N GLN A 42 2.49 -6.41 35.93
CA GLN A 42 1.10 -6.04 36.23
C GLN A 42 0.75 -4.65 35.69
N ARG A 43 1.68 -3.70 35.77
CA ARG A 43 1.49 -2.32 35.27
C ARG A 43 1.56 -2.25 33.76
N LEU A 44 2.50 -2.95 33.14
CA LEU A 44 2.57 -3.03 31.68
C LEU A 44 1.30 -3.67 31.11
N GLU A 45 0.81 -4.75 31.73
CA GLU A 45 -0.43 -5.40 31.31
C GLU A 45 -1.64 -4.47 31.43
N ALA A 46 -1.73 -3.69 32.51
CA ALA A 46 -2.78 -2.68 32.67
C ALA A 46 -2.72 -1.61 31.56
N LEU A 47 -1.53 -1.08 31.26
CA LEU A 47 -1.32 -0.07 30.21
C LEU A 47 -1.63 -0.63 28.81
N LEU A 48 -1.20 -1.85 28.50
CA LEU A 48 -1.50 -2.52 27.24
C LEU A 48 -3.02 -2.71 27.04
N ARG A 49 -3.76 -3.02 28.11
CA ARG A 49 -5.23 -3.12 28.10
C ARG A 49 -5.91 -1.76 27.90
N LEU A 50 -5.32 -0.69 28.45
CA LEU A 50 -5.75 0.70 28.24
C LEU A 50 -5.38 1.23 26.84
N GLY A 51 -4.70 0.44 26.01
CA GLY A 51 -4.39 0.78 24.62
C GLY A 51 -3.02 1.41 24.40
N VAL A 52 -2.21 1.53 25.44
CA VAL A 52 -0.85 2.10 25.38
C VAL A 52 0.10 1.13 24.70
N TRP A 53 0.96 1.64 23.81
CA TRP A 53 2.04 0.88 23.19
C TRP A 53 3.25 0.83 24.11
N ILE A 54 3.82 -0.35 24.30
CA ILE A 54 4.98 -0.57 25.16
C ILE A 54 6.15 -1.07 24.32
N VAL A 55 7.30 -0.42 24.43
CA VAL A 55 8.55 -0.83 23.77
C VAL A 55 9.63 -1.05 24.82
N ILE A 56 10.08 -2.29 24.97
CA ILE A 56 11.18 -2.65 25.86
C ILE A 56 12.47 -2.65 25.05
N ILE A 57 13.46 -1.89 25.49
CA ILE A 57 14.79 -1.82 24.88
C ILE A 57 15.76 -2.54 25.81
N THR A 58 16.60 -3.43 25.28
CA THR A 58 17.60 -4.13 26.08
C THR A 58 18.83 -4.55 25.26
N GLY A 59 19.96 -4.68 25.96
CA GLY A 59 21.17 -5.28 25.42
C GLY A 59 21.19 -6.81 25.46
N THR A 60 20.21 -7.47 26.09
CA THR A 60 20.14 -8.93 26.20
C THR A 60 19.38 -9.57 25.03
N ASN A 61 19.35 -10.91 24.97
CA ASN A 61 18.59 -11.65 23.96
C ASN A 61 17.11 -11.79 24.34
N PHE A 62 16.26 -12.11 23.36
CA PHE A 62 14.82 -12.24 23.56
C PHE A 62 14.44 -13.26 24.62
N GLN A 63 15.09 -14.44 24.68
CA GLN A 63 14.73 -15.50 25.61
C GLN A 63 14.83 -15.09 27.08
N ASN A 64 15.73 -14.14 27.40
CA ASN A 64 15.86 -13.63 28.75
C ASN A 64 14.65 -12.76 29.15
N ILE A 65 14.21 -11.86 28.27
CA ILE A 65 13.02 -11.04 28.52
C ILE A 65 11.75 -11.89 28.48
N ASP A 66 11.71 -12.88 27.59
CA ASP A 66 10.53 -13.74 27.48
C ASP A 66 10.30 -14.58 28.72
N ARG A 67 11.36 -15.21 29.24
CA ARG A 67 11.29 -15.95 30.50
C ARG A 67 10.91 -15.06 31.68
N GLN A 68 11.43 -13.83 31.73
CA GLN A 68 11.26 -12.94 32.89
C GLN A 68 9.92 -12.20 32.86
N LEU A 69 9.39 -11.87 31.68
CA LEU A 69 8.24 -10.98 31.51
C LEU A 69 7.22 -11.52 30.49
N SER A 70 7.58 -11.58 29.21
CA SER A 70 6.55 -11.63 28.16
C SER A 70 5.82 -12.95 28.07
N ALA A 71 6.43 -14.08 28.45
CA ALA A 71 5.75 -15.39 28.47
C ALA A 71 4.54 -15.40 29.42
N SER A 72 4.54 -14.53 30.43
CA SER A 72 3.48 -14.45 31.45
C SER A 72 2.39 -13.42 31.13
N ILE A 73 2.49 -12.69 30.02
CA ILE A 73 1.45 -11.79 29.51
C ILE A 73 0.70 -12.54 28.41
N VAL A 74 -0.63 -12.61 28.52
CA VAL A 74 -1.49 -13.36 27.60
C VAL A 74 -2.71 -12.54 27.18
N GLY A 75 -3.13 -12.71 25.94
CA GLY A 75 -4.32 -12.09 25.38
C GLY A 75 -4.03 -11.06 24.28
N PRO A 76 -5.08 -10.56 23.61
CA PRO A 76 -4.94 -9.77 22.38
C PRO A 76 -4.27 -8.41 22.59
N HIS A 77 -4.26 -7.88 23.82
CA HIS A 77 -3.59 -6.62 24.15
C HIS A 77 -2.06 -6.72 24.05
N LYS A 78 -1.50 -7.94 24.14
CA LYS A 78 -0.04 -8.19 24.04
C LYS A 78 0.54 -7.78 22.68
N ARG A 79 -0.27 -7.68 21.63
CA ARG A 79 0.16 -7.17 20.31
C ARG A 79 0.71 -5.73 20.34
N ARG A 80 0.45 -5.00 21.44
CA ARG A 80 0.99 -3.66 21.68
C ARG A 80 2.34 -3.64 22.40
N LEU A 81 2.92 -4.81 22.70
CA LEU A 81 4.22 -4.97 23.32
C LEU A 81 5.27 -5.33 22.28
N TYR A 82 6.31 -4.49 22.18
CA TYR A 82 7.50 -4.73 21.38
C TYR A 82 8.74 -4.88 22.26
N ILE A 83 9.65 -5.75 21.86
CA ILE A 83 10.89 -6.03 22.59
C ILE A 83 12.07 -5.91 21.62
N CYS A 84 12.80 -4.80 21.74
CA CYS A 84 14.02 -4.49 21.01
C CYS A 84 15.22 -5.08 21.76
N THR A 85 15.87 -6.07 21.17
CA THR A 85 16.90 -6.89 21.83
C THR A 85 18.25 -6.74 21.14
N ASN A 86 19.30 -7.24 21.80
CA ASN A 86 20.67 -7.23 21.30
C ASN A 86 21.13 -5.82 20.87
N ARG A 87 20.73 -4.80 21.64
CA ARG A 87 20.98 -3.36 21.38
C ARG A 87 20.53 -2.97 19.98
N GLY A 88 19.24 -3.14 19.71
CA GLY A 88 18.63 -2.77 18.43
C GLY A 88 19.09 -3.64 17.26
N SER A 89 19.40 -4.92 17.48
CA SER A 89 19.68 -5.86 16.38
C SER A 89 18.48 -6.72 16.00
N GLU A 90 17.51 -6.87 16.90
CA GLU A 90 16.28 -7.62 16.64
C GLU A 90 15.10 -6.98 17.37
N VAL A 91 13.90 -7.06 16.78
CA VAL A 91 12.66 -6.60 17.39
C VAL A 91 11.62 -7.71 17.32
N TYR A 92 10.97 -7.96 18.47
CA TYR A 92 9.93 -8.97 18.61
C TYR A 92 8.59 -8.31 18.99
N THR A 93 7.49 -8.84 18.47
CA THR A 93 6.11 -8.57 18.89
C THR A 93 5.39 -9.89 19.16
N PHE A 94 4.08 -9.86 19.35
CA PHE A 94 3.27 -11.05 19.63
C PHE A 94 2.02 -11.13 18.75
N ASP A 95 1.68 -12.34 18.31
CA ASP A 95 0.46 -12.63 17.55
C ASP A 95 -0.80 -12.66 18.44
N ALA A 96 -1.96 -12.94 17.84
CA ALA A 96 -3.23 -13.03 18.56
C ALA A 96 -3.25 -14.15 19.62
N GLN A 97 -2.40 -15.17 19.48
CA GLN A 97 -2.21 -16.29 20.39
C GLN A 97 -1.07 -16.05 21.39
N SER A 98 -0.57 -14.80 21.48
CA SER A 98 0.51 -14.38 22.36
C SER A 98 1.86 -15.06 22.10
N GLN A 99 2.07 -15.65 20.91
CA GLN A 99 3.33 -16.24 20.48
C GLN A 99 4.29 -15.17 19.97
N PRO A 100 5.59 -15.30 20.23
CA PRO A 100 6.58 -14.32 19.82
C PRO A 100 6.82 -14.35 18.30
N LEU A 101 6.83 -13.17 17.69
CA LEU A 101 7.10 -12.94 16.27
C LEU A 101 8.28 -11.98 16.13
N ALA A 102 9.36 -12.42 15.48
CA ALA A 102 10.47 -11.53 15.11
C ALA A 102 10.05 -10.68 13.89
N VAL A 103 9.81 -9.38 14.11
CA VAL A 103 9.37 -8.46 13.05
C VAL A 103 10.51 -7.70 12.39
N TRP A 104 11.68 -7.68 13.03
CA TRP A 104 12.86 -7.06 12.45
C TRP A 104 14.14 -7.72 12.96
N ARG A 105 15.13 -7.86 12.08
CA ARG A 105 16.48 -8.32 12.41
C ARG A 105 17.49 -7.64 11.50
N ARG A 106 18.49 -6.96 12.07
CA ARG A 106 19.67 -6.54 11.32
C ARG A 106 20.52 -7.77 11.03
N VAL A 107 20.78 -8.03 9.75
CA VAL A 107 21.69 -9.09 9.32
C VAL A 107 22.95 -8.44 8.77
N ALA A 108 24.09 -8.62 9.45
CA ALA A 108 25.38 -8.17 8.95
C ALA A 108 25.73 -8.86 7.62
N THR A 109 26.22 -8.11 6.64
CA THR A 109 26.79 -8.72 5.42
C THR A 109 28.06 -9.51 5.76
N PRO A 110 28.50 -10.45 4.90
CA PRO A 110 29.76 -11.15 5.11
C PRO A 110 30.95 -10.21 5.30
N GLU A 111 30.98 -9.10 4.56
CA GLU A 111 31.99 -8.05 4.66
C GLU A 111 31.91 -7.32 6.01
N GLU A 112 30.73 -6.86 6.43
CA GLU A 112 30.55 -6.20 7.73
C GLU A 112 30.97 -7.13 8.89
N ASN A 113 30.62 -8.41 8.80
CA ASN A 113 30.97 -9.40 9.81
C ASN A 113 32.48 -9.67 9.87
N GLN A 114 33.14 -9.69 8.71
CA GLN A 114 34.60 -9.75 8.61
C GLN A 114 35.25 -8.50 9.19
N LEU A 115 34.73 -7.31 8.88
CA LEU A 115 35.22 -6.03 9.40
C LEU A 115 35.09 -5.93 10.92
N LEU A 116 33.94 -6.29 11.50
CA LEU A 116 33.76 -6.36 12.95
C LEU A 116 34.80 -7.25 13.63
N THR A 117 35.08 -8.40 13.03
CA THR A 117 36.06 -9.37 13.52
C THR A 117 37.49 -8.79 13.39
N ALA A 118 37.81 -8.21 12.23
CA ALA A 118 39.11 -7.61 11.96
C ALA A 118 39.41 -6.43 12.89
N VAL A 119 38.42 -5.60 13.20
CA VAL A 119 38.56 -4.50 14.17
C VAL A 119 38.84 -5.05 15.56
N ALA A 120 38.02 -5.99 16.06
CA ALA A 120 38.21 -6.56 17.39
C ALA A 120 39.56 -7.28 17.54
N ASP A 121 39.99 -8.01 16.51
CA ASP A 121 41.29 -8.68 16.48
C ASP A 121 42.46 -7.70 16.45
N ALA A 122 42.35 -6.63 15.66
CA ALA A 122 43.36 -5.58 15.61
C ALA A 122 43.51 -4.87 16.96
N ILE A 123 42.41 -4.62 17.70
CA ILE A 123 42.48 -4.04 19.04
C ILE A 123 43.17 -4.98 20.01
N ARG A 124 42.78 -6.26 20.04
CA ARG A 124 43.44 -7.28 20.86
C ARG A 124 44.94 -7.36 20.58
N GLN A 125 45.32 -7.45 19.31
CA GLN A 125 46.72 -7.53 18.89
C GLN A 125 47.50 -6.27 19.26
N THR A 126 46.91 -5.09 19.05
CA THR A 126 47.54 -3.80 19.38
C THR A 126 47.80 -3.70 20.86
N ILE A 127 46.79 -3.94 21.72
CA ILE A 127 46.95 -3.89 23.17
C ILE A 127 47.96 -4.93 23.65
N GLN A 128 47.87 -6.18 23.19
CA GLN A 128 48.80 -7.24 23.56
C GLN A 128 50.25 -6.93 23.16
N ALA A 129 50.48 -6.39 21.96
CA ALA A 129 51.82 -6.07 21.47
C ALA A 129 52.46 -4.89 22.24
N HIS A 130 51.66 -3.90 22.63
CA HIS A 130 52.16 -2.70 23.32
C HIS A 130 52.33 -2.91 24.83
N THR A 131 51.51 -3.75 25.45
CA THR A 131 51.38 -3.83 26.91
C THR A 131 51.62 -5.23 27.50
N GLY A 132 51.57 -6.27 26.67
CA GLY A 132 51.54 -7.66 27.12
C GLY A 132 50.23 -8.09 27.79
N LEU A 133 49.22 -7.21 27.87
CA LEU A 133 47.97 -7.46 28.55
C LEU A 133 47.12 -8.49 27.81
N ARG A 134 46.70 -9.56 28.50
CA ARG A 134 45.75 -10.52 27.92
C ARG A 134 44.35 -9.89 27.80
N ILE A 135 43.86 -9.89 26.57
CA ILE A 135 42.53 -9.47 26.11
C ILE A 135 41.89 -10.63 25.36
N ASP A 136 40.65 -10.96 25.69
CA ASP A 136 39.86 -11.98 24.99
C ASP A 136 38.75 -11.31 24.16
N VAL A 137 38.30 -11.95 23.08
CA VAL A 137 37.22 -11.43 22.22
C VAL A 137 36.08 -12.43 22.15
N ILE A 138 34.85 -11.95 22.35
CA ILE A 138 33.63 -12.74 22.22
C ILE A 138 33.05 -12.49 20.84
N TYR A 139 33.06 -13.52 20.00
CA TYR A 139 32.64 -13.45 18.59
C TYR A 139 31.18 -13.82 18.36
N ASP A 140 30.61 -14.70 19.20
CA ASP A 140 29.27 -15.26 19.04
C ASP A 140 28.19 -14.27 19.52
N ARG A 141 28.05 -13.16 18.78
CA ARG A 141 27.02 -12.15 19.00
C ARG A 141 26.54 -11.58 17.66
N PRO A 142 25.21 -11.49 17.44
CA PRO A 142 24.66 -10.83 16.27
C PRO A 142 25.16 -9.39 16.14
N ASN A 143 25.73 -9.06 14.97
CA ASN A 143 26.16 -7.71 14.58
C ASN A 143 27.17 -7.02 15.50
N ARG A 144 27.90 -7.75 16.36
CA ARG A 144 28.87 -7.14 17.30
C ARG A 144 29.98 -8.09 17.74
N ARG A 145 31.05 -7.50 18.28
CA ARG A 145 32.14 -8.19 18.99
C ARG A 145 32.37 -7.51 20.33
N LYS A 146 32.52 -8.29 21.40
CA LYS A 146 32.91 -7.75 22.71
C LYS A 146 34.39 -8.01 22.96
N ILE A 147 35.13 -6.97 23.31
CA ILE A 147 36.53 -7.02 23.68
C ILE A 147 36.60 -7.02 25.20
N ASP A 148 36.92 -8.16 25.82
CA ASP A 148 37.00 -8.33 27.28
C ASP A 148 38.34 -7.81 27.80
N LEU A 149 38.29 -6.73 28.57
CA LEU A 149 39.47 -6.06 29.11
C LEU A 149 39.99 -6.73 30.39
N ILE A 150 39.18 -7.56 31.04
CA ILE A 150 39.51 -8.25 32.27
C ILE A 150 38.99 -9.70 32.25
N PRO A 151 39.54 -10.58 31.38
CA PRO A 151 39.13 -11.98 31.26
C PRO A 151 39.69 -12.84 32.41
N LEU A 152 39.47 -12.40 33.65
CA LEU A 152 39.87 -13.06 34.88
C LEU A 152 38.66 -13.77 35.49
N PRO A 153 38.80 -15.00 36.02
CA PRO A 153 37.67 -15.74 36.61
C PRO A 153 36.90 -14.98 37.69
N ALA A 154 37.58 -14.14 38.48
CA ALA A 154 36.98 -13.31 39.51
C ALA A 154 35.98 -12.27 38.97
N TRP A 155 36.05 -11.94 37.68
CA TRP A 155 35.22 -10.95 37.00
C TRP A 155 34.36 -11.58 35.90
N ALA A 156 34.07 -12.88 35.95
CA ALA A 156 33.30 -13.58 34.92
C ALA A 156 31.88 -13.00 34.76
N ASP A 157 31.18 -12.72 35.86
CA ASP A 157 29.82 -12.15 35.88
C ASP A 157 29.64 -11.17 37.06
N PRO A 158 30.15 -9.92 36.95
CA PRO A 158 30.08 -8.96 38.04
C PRO A 158 28.66 -8.42 38.25
N PRO A 159 28.17 -8.34 39.51
CA PRO A 159 26.88 -7.71 39.79
C PRO A 159 26.91 -6.21 39.49
N LYS A 160 25.82 -5.64 38.95
CA LYS A 160 25.69 -4.20 38.64
C LYS A 160 26.04 -3.28 39.83
N ALA A 161 25.75 -3.72 41.06
CA ALA A 161 26.08 -2.98 42.29
C ALA A 161 27.60 -2.78 42.51
N ALA A 162 28.45 -3.56 41.84
CA ALA A 162 29.91 -3.47 41.91
C ALA A 162 30.54 -2.68 40.75
N LEU A 163 29.75 -1.92 39.96
CA LEU A 163 30.26 -1.20 38.78
C LEU A 163 31.46 -0.28 39.11
N GLY A 164 31.45 0.36 40.27
CA GLY A 164 32.55 1.22 40.73
C GLY A 164 33.80 0.47 41.17
N GLU A 165 33.67 -0.78 41.61
CA GLU A 165 34.81 -1.67 41.89
C GLU A 165 35.36 -2.27 40.60
N LEU A 166 34.48 -2.69 39.70
CA LEU A 166 34.82 -3.17 38.36
C LEU A 166 35.56 -2.09 37.56
N LEU A 167 35.07 -0.85 37.57
CA LEU A 167 35.71 0.28 36.89
C LEU A 167 37.10 0.54 37.46
N ARG A 168 37.26 0.54 38.79
CA ARG A 168 38.58 0.69 39.42
C ARG A 168 39.52 -0.43 39.00
N ALA A 169 39.05 -1.69 39.01
CA ALA A 169 39.86 -2.84 38.62
C ALA A 169 40.28 -2.81 37.13
N VAL A 170 39.37 -2.42 36.23
CA VAL A 170 39.67 -2.27 34.80
C VAL A 170 40.63 -1.10 34.56
N GLU A 171 40.40 0.05 35.18
CA GLU A 171 41.26 1.24 35.07
C GLU A 171 42.66 0.98 35.62
N GLU A 172 42.78 0.34 36.78
CA GLU A 172 44.07 -0.05 37.38
C GLU A 172 44.82 -1.03 36.47
N ARG A 173 44.14 -2.08 36.00
CA ARG A 173 44.69 -3.06 35.06
C ARG A 173 45.20 -2.42 33.78
N LEU A 174 44.46 -1.48 33.19
CA LEU A 174 44.86 -0.78 31.98
C LEU A 174 46.07 0.13 32.25
N ARG A 175 46.05 0.92 33.32
CA ARG A 175 47.15 1.85 33.66
C ARG A 175 48.44 1.13 34.01
N GLU A 176 48.38 0.06 34.79
CA GLU A 176 49.56 -0.76 35.13
C GLU A 176 50.21 -1.39 33.89
N SER A 177 49.40 -1.67 32.87
CA SER A 177 49.87 -2.24 31.60
C SER A 177 50.45 -1.19 30.63
N GLY A 178 50.36 0.11 30.95
CA GLY A 178 50.88 1.20 30.12
C GLY A 178 49.83 2.00 29.35
N ILE A 179 48.54 1.69 29.51
CA ILE A 179 47.40 2.45 28.93
C ILE A 179 47.00 3.54 29.92
N SER A 180 47.74 4.64 29.90
CA SER A 180 47.67 5.71 30.92
C SER A 180 46.31 6.42 30.99
N ALA A 181 45.58 6.52 29.88
CA ALA A 181 44.24 7.10 29.84
C ALA A 181 43.11 6.06 30.04
N GLY A 182 43.47 4.83 30.46
CA GLY A 182 42.53 3.81 30.89
C GLY A 182 41.54 3.39 29.81
N LEU A 183 40.28 3.18 30.19
CA LEU A 183 39.21 2.73 29.28
C LEU A 183 38.99 3.70 28.12
N ARG A 184 39.27 4.99 28.35
CA ARG A 184 39.07 6.05 27.34
C ARG A 184 40.02 5.88 26.17
N GLU A 185 41.26 5.49 26.46
CA GLU A 185 42.26 5.20 25.43
C GLU A 185 41.82 4.03 24.56
N VAL A 186 41.28 2.96 25.17
CA VAL A 186 40.81 1.77 24.45
C VAL A 186 39.63 2.10 23.53
N ILE A 187 38.68 2.93 23.99
CA ILE A 187 37.54 3.35 23.16
C ILE A 187 38.00 4.23 21.99
N GLN A 188 38.94 5.14 22.22
CA GLN A 188 39.50 5.98 21.14
C GLN A 188 40.30 5.15 20.14
N LEU A 189 41.08 4.18 20.62
CA LEU A 189 41.77 3.22 19.77
C LEU A 189 40.77 2.42 18.94
N THR A 190 39.67 1.95 19.55
CA THR A 190 38.61 1.21 18.85
C THR A 190 37.97 2.05 17.74
N LYS A 191 37.71 3.35 17.99
CA LYS A 191 37.20 4.28 16.97
C LYS A 191 38.19 4.48 15.82
N ALA A 192 39.47 4.67 16.14
CA ALA A 192 40.51 4.87 15.14
C ALA A 192 40.71 3.64 14.25
N VAL A 193 40.78 2.44 14.85
CA VAL A 193 40.93 1.18 14.13
C VAL A 193 39.69 0.86 13.30
N ALA A 194 38.48 1.13 13.80
CA ALA A 194 37.26 0.95 13.02
C ALA A 194 37.27 1.80 11.75
N LEU A 195 37.67 3.07 11.86
CA LEU A 195 37.80 3.98 10.72
C LEU A 195 38.88 3.52 9.73
N GLU A 196 40.05 3.11 10.23
CA GLU A 196 41.16 2.59 9.41
C GLU A 196 40.75 1.35 8.61
N LYS A 197 40.02 0.42 9.25
CA LYS A 197 39.54 -0.81 8.61
C LYS A 197 38.33 -0.59 7.69
N GLY A 198 37.76 0.61 7.66
CA GLY A 198 36.63 0.96 6.78
C GLY A 198 35.25 0.82 7.41
N LEU A 199 35.14 0.49 8.70
CA LEU A 199 33.87 0.44 9.43
C LEU A 199 33.49 1.83 9.95
N ARG A 200 33.11 2.73 9.02
CA ARG A 200 32.91 4.17 9.29
C ARG A 200 31.80 4.49 10.27
N GLU A 201 30.76 3.66 10.34
CA GLU A 201 29.59 3.87 11.20
C GLU A 201 29.56 2.94 12.43
N ALA A 202 30.71 2.44 12.87
CA ALA A 202 30.80 1.56 14.03
C ALA A 202 30.12 2.14 15.28
N ARG A 203 29.16 1.41 15.84
CA ARG A 203 28.56 1.71 17.15
C ARG A 203 29.48 1.15 18.23
N ILE A 204 30.20 2.04 18.93
CA ILE A 204 31.16 1.66 19.97
C ILE A 204 30.56 1.99 21.33
N THR A 205 30.41 0.97 22.17
CA THR A 205 29.83 1.09 23.52
C THR A 205 30.71 0.38 24.54
N SER A 206 30.48 0.63 25.83
CA SER A 206 31.20 -0.07 26.90
C SER A 206 30.29 -0.34 28.09
N ASP A 207 30.44 -1.52 28.70
CA ASP A 207 29.87 -1.88 30.00
C ASP A 207 30.95 -1.94 31.10
N VAL A 208 32.01 -1.14 30.93
CA VAL A 208 33.25 -1.12 31.71
C VAL A 208 34.14 -2.34 31.46
N LYS A 209 33.63 -3.56 31.66
CA LYS A 209 34.39 -4.79 31.43
C LYS A 209 34.71 -4.99 29.95
N HIS A 210 33.74 -4.72 29.08
CA HIS A 210 33.87 -4.90 27.65
C HIS A 210 33.79 -3.59 26.91
N VAL A 211 34.65 -3.45 25.89
CA VAL A 211 34.39 -2.50 24.79
C VAL A 211 33.74 -3.28 23.66
N GLU A 212 32.55 -2.85 23.25
CA GLU A 212 31.82 -3.46 22.15
C GLU A 212 31.99 -2.63 20.88
N VAL A 213 32.26 -3.31 19.77
CA VAL A 213 32.12 -2.76 18.42
C VAL A 213 30.95 -3.46 17.74
N GLY A 214 29.97 -2.70 17.26
CA GLY A 214 28.77 -3.25 16.62
C GLY A 214 28.23 -2.38 15.49
N LEU A 215 27.22 -2.91 14.80
CA LEU A 215 26.49 -2.20 13.75
C LEU A 215 25.25 -1.46 14.26
N THR A 216 24.77 -1.82 15.45
CA THR A 216 23.54 -1.26 16.05
C THR A 216 23.71 -0.92 17.53
N ASP A 217 22.93 0.05 18.02
CA ASP A 217 22.80 0.42 19.43
C ASP A 217 21.33 0.69 19.85
N LYS A 218 21.12 1.29 21.04
CA LYS A 218 19.76 1.60 21.53
C LYS A 218 19.08 2.68 20.68
N GLY A 219 19.83 3.55 20.00
CA GLY A 219 19.30 4.53 19.06
C GLY A 219 18.64 3.88 17.85
N ASP A 220 19.17 2.76 17.36
CA ASP A 220 18.52 1.98 16.29
C ASP A 220 17.17 1.42 16.73
N SER A 221 16.99 1.11 18.02
CA SER A 221 15.70 0.68 18.58
C SER A 221 14.68 1.82 18.56
N ILE A 222 15.11 3.05 18.90
CA ILE A 222 14.26 4.25 18.83
C ILE A 222 13.97 4.62 17.38
N ALA A 223 14.95 4.54 16.47
CA ALA A 223 14.75 4.81 15.06
C ALA A 223 13.74 3.84 14.43
N TRP A 224 13.86 2.55 14.76
CA TRP A 224 12.88 1.53 14.38
C TRP A 224 11.51 1.85 14.97
N MET A 225 11.42 2.16 16.27
CA MET A 225 10.15 2.52 16.92
C MET A 225 9.49 3.73 16.27
N MET A 226 10.23 4.81 16.01
CA MET A 226 9.66 6.02 15.41
C MET A 226 9.11 5.73 14.00
N ARG A 227 9.85 4.98 13.19
CA ARG A 227 9.53 4.72 11.77
C ARG A 227 8.49 3.63 11.56
N GLU A 228 8.62 2.52 12.29
CA GLU A 228 7.86 1.29 12.05
C GLU A 228 6.69 1.12 13.02
N LEU A 229 6.70 1.83 14.16
CA LEU A 229 5.64 1.77 15.16
C LEU A 229 4.90 3.10 15.33
N ALA A 230 5.58 4.20 15.66
CA ALA A 230 4.90 5.47 15.95
C ALA A 230 4.25 6.05 14.68
N ALA A 231 4.99 6.19 13.58
CA ALA A 231 4.47 6.78 12.34
C ALA A 231 3.28 6.01 11.73
N PRO A 232 3.29 4.66 11.62
CA PRO A 232 2.13 3.93 11.08
C PRO A 232 0.92 3.90 12.01
N GLN A 233 1.09 4.23 13.29
CA GLN A 233 0.00 4.32 14.26
C GLN A 233 -0.48 5.76 14.49
N ASP A 234 0.05 6.74 13.73
CA ASP A 234 -0.17 8.18 13.84
C ASP A 234 0.09 8.74 15.25
N ILE A 235 1.10 8.20 15.94
CA ILE A 235 1.49 8.67 17.29
C ILE A 235 2.48 9.81 17.16
N PRO A 236 2.11 11.07 17.49
CA PRO A 236 3.02 12.19 17.41
C PRO A 236 4.11 12.08 18.47
N ALA A 237 5.30 12.65 18.20
CA ALA A 237 6.44 12.54 19.10
C ALA A 237 6.13 13.02 20.54
N GLN A 238 5.25 14.02 20.70
CA GLN A 238 4.86 14.56 22.02
C GLN A 238 4.07 13.56 22.87
N GLU A 239 3.51 12.51 22.28
CA GLU A 239 2.80 11.42 22.98
C GLU A 239 3.70 10.21 23.28
N ILE A 240 5.02 10.37 23.09
CA ILE A 240 6.03 9.34 23.34
C ILE A 240 6.80 9.67 24.61
N LEU A 241 6.83 8.71 25.53
CA LEU A 241 7.66 8.74 26.74
C LEU A 241 8.81 7.73 26.61
N VAL A 242 10.05 8.17 26.80
CA VAL A 242 11.24 7.32 26.79
C VAL A 242 11.91 7.35 28.16
N VAL A 243 12.09 6.19 28.80
CA VAL A 243 12.63 6.07 30.17
C VAL A 243 13.91 5.24 30.22
N GLY A 244 14.88 5.66 31.01
CA GLY A 244 16.18 5.01 31.18
C GLY A 244 16.81 5.29 32.54
N ASP A 245 17.99 4.75 32.79
CA ASP A 245 18.74 4.90 34.05
C ASP A 245 20.21 5.32 33.84
N GLU A 246 20.67 5.37 32.59
CA GLU A 246 22.04 5.72 32.22
C GLU A 246 22.07 6.76 31.07
N PHE A 247 21.37 7.89 31.23
CA PHE A 247 21.42 9.01 30.28
C PHE A 247 22.64 9.92 30.51
N GLY A 248 23.02 10.11 31.77
CA GLY A 248 24.17 10.92 32.16
C GLY A 248 25.51 10.24 31.88
N PRO A 249 26.60 11.02 31.80
CA PRO A 249 27.90 10.46 31.49
C PRO A 249 28.45 9.63 32.66
N ILE A 250 28.93 8.43 32.37
CA ILE A 250 29.57 7.52 33.34
C ILE A 250 31.05 7.43 33.00
N ALA A 251 31.92 7.70 33.99
CA ALA A 251 33.37 7.59 33.85
C ALA A 251 33.97 8.38 32.66
N GLY A 252 33.35 9.49 32.27
CA GLY A 252 33.80 10.31 31.14
C GLY A 252 33.34 9.84 29.76
N PHE A 253 32.36 8.94 29.69
CA PHE A 253 31.69 8.49 28.48
C PHE A 253 30.21 8.87 28.50
N ASP A 254 29.65 9.14 27.33
CA ASP A 254 28.21 9.24 27.09
C ASP A 254 27.49 8.04 27.72
N GLY A 255 26.35 8.30 28.36
CA GLY A 255 25.52 7.26 28.97
C GLY A 255 25.00 6.27 27.91
N SER A 256 24.74 5.02 28.27
CA SER A 256 24.22 4.05 27.29
C SER A 256 22.83 4.44 26.77
N ASP A 257 22.03 5.14 27.58
CA ASP A 257 20.67 5.57 27.24
C ASP A 257 20.64 6.91 26.51
N GLU A 258 21.71 7.69 26.58
CA GLU A 258 21.89 8.89 25.77
C GLU A 258 21.74 8.59 24.26
N ARG A 259 22.10 7.38 23.83
CA ARG A 259 21.92 6.90 22.45
C ARG A 259 20.45 6.84 22.00
N MET A 260 19.50 6.78 22.93
CA MET A 260 18.08 6.84 22.62
C MET A 260 17.63 8.25 22.18
N MET A 261 18.43 9.28 22.46
CA MET A 261 18.18 10.66 22.04
C MET A 261 18.67 10.88 20.61
N ILE A 262 17.88 10.43 19.64
CA ILE A 262 18.17 10.62 18.21
C ILE A 262 17.33 11.77 17.63
N PRO A 263 17.77 12.43 16.54
CA PRO A 263 17.00 13.50 15.90
C PRO A 263 15.56 13.12 15.53
N ALA A 264 15.34 11.86 15.13
CA ALA A 264 14.02 11.35 14.78
C ALA A 264 13.03 11.31 15.96
N ALA A 265 13.51 11.34 17.20
CA ALA A 265 12.70 11.35 18.42
C ALA A 265 12.55 12.77 19.02
N THR A 266 12.88 13.81 18.25
CA THR A 266 12.69 15.20 18.69
C THR A 266 11.22 15.46 19.00
N GLY A 267 10.93 15.90 20.22
CA GLY A 267 9.57 16.13 20.72
C GLY A 267 9.08 15.08 21.71
N ALA A 268 9.73 13.91 21.79
CA ALA A 268 9.47 12.93 22.84
C ALA A 268 9.93 13.42 24.20
N THR A 269 9.28 12.92 25.26
CA THR A 269 9.65 13.21 26.64
C THR A 269 10.63 12.15 27.14
N PHE A 270 11.85 12.57 27.51
CA PHE A 270 12.90 11.67 28.02
C PHE A 270 13.00 11.79 29.55
N VAL A 271 13.06 10.66 30.24
CA VAL A 271 13.09 10.59 31.71
C VAL A 271 14.21 9.65 32.17
N SER A 272 15.06 10.12 33.08
CA SER A 272 16.01 9.25 33.79
C SER A 272 15.52 8.96 35.21
N VAL A 273 15.41 7.68 35.56
CA VAL A 273 15.19 7.21 36.95
C VAL A 273 16.51 6.81 37.64
N GLY A 274 17.63 6.92 36.94
CA GLY A 274 18.94 6.51 37.42
C GLY A 274 19.55 7.44 38.49
N PRO A 275 20.65 7.01 39.14
CA PRO A 275 21.35 7.83 40.13
C PRO A 275 22.06 9.05 39.51
N GLU A 276 22.47 8.98 38.25
CA GLU A 276 23.02 10.09 37.43
C GLU A 276 23.95 11.07 38.19
N PRO A 277 25.05 10.57 38.81
CA PRO A 277 25.88 11.37 39.72
C PRO A 277 26.55 12.58 39.05
N ASN A 278 26.63 12.59 37.72
CA ASN A 278 27.20 13.67 36.91
C ASN A 278 26.12 14.52 36.21
N GLY A 279 24.85 14.35 36.56
CA GLY A 279 23.70 14.99 35.92
C GLY A 279 23.26 14.30 34.62
N VAL A 280 22.13 14.76 34.08
CA VAL A 280 21.55 14.26 32.81
C VAL A 280 21.72 15.28 31.66
N PRO A 281 21.70 14.85 30.39
CA PRO A 281 21.75 15.74 29.23
C PRO A 281 20.57 16.73 29.17
N PRO A 282 20.72 17.88 28.49
CA PRO A 282 19.60 18.80 28.25
C PRO A 282 18.41 18.11 27.58
N GLY A 283 17.20 18.35 28.10
CA GLY A 283 15.96 17.73 27.59
C GLY A 283 15.59 16.40 28.24
N VAL A 284 16.41 15.88 29.16
CA VAL A 284 16.07 14.71 29.99
C VAL A 284 15.61 15.17 31.38
N ILE A 285 14.46 14.65 31.83
CA ILE A 285 13.93 14.89 33.17
C ILE A 285 14.56 13.88 34.14
N HIS A 286 15.32 14.35 35.13
CA HIS A 286 15.90 13.48 36.15
C HIS A 286 14.91 13.29 37.32
N LEU A 287 14.34 12.09 37.45
CA LEU A 287 13.49 11.70 38.58
C LEU A 287 14.26 11.02 39.70
N GLY A 288 15.31 10.27 39.36
CA GLY A 288 16.06 9.44 40.31
C GLY A 288 15.23 8.32 40.95
N GLY A 289 15.80 7.55 41.88
CA GLY A 289 15.06 6.57 42.68
C GLY A 289 14.92 5.16 42.09
N GLY A 290 15.45 4.90 40.88
CA GLY A 290 15.57 3.58 40.27
C GLY A 290 14.23 2.89 39.97
N PRO A 291 14.20 1.53 39.95
CA PRO A 291 12.99 0.77 39.63
C PRO A 291 11.74 1.12 40.46
N PRO A 292 11.83 1.40 41.77
CA PRO A 292 10.67 1.89 42.53
C PRO A 292 10.04 3.16 41.95
N ARG A 293 10.86 4.13 41.52
CA ARG A 293 10.35 5.36 40.91
C ARG A 293 9.77 5.13 39.53
N PHE A 294 10.32 4.18 38.77
CA PHE A 294 9.74 3.75 37.49
C PHE A 294 8.35 3.13 37.67
N LEU A 295 8.15 2.31 38.71
CA LEU A 295 6.82 1.76 39.03
C LEU A 295 5.81 2.86 39.39
N GLU A 296 6.22 3.87 40.16
CA GLU A 296 5.37 5.03 40.48
C GLU A 296 4.95 5.82 39.23
N LEU A 297 5.87 5.96 38.26
CA LEU A 297 5.60 6.58 36.96
C LEU A 297 4.57 5.79 36.15
N LEU A 298 4.69 4.46 36.10
CA LEU A 298 3.71 3.61 35.43
C LEU A 298 2.34 3.66 36.12
N ASP A 299 2.31 3.64 37.46
CA ASP A 299 1.07 3.78 38.25
C ASP A 299 0.37 5.12 37.97
N GLN A 300 1.14 6.18 37.78
CA GLN A 300 0.62 7.48 37.40
C GLN A 300 0.04 7.48 35.98
N GLN A 301 0.73 6.87 35.00
CA GLN A 301 0.23 6.77 33.63
C GLN A 301 -1.07 5.97 33.56
N ILE A 302 -1.20 4.89 34.34
CA ILE A 302 -2.45 4.12 34.47
C ILE A 302 -3.59 5.04 34.94
N ARG A 303 -3.38 5.80 36.03
CA ARG A 303 -4.40 6.73 36.55
C ARG A 303 -4.81 7.80 35.54
N LEU A 304 -3.86 8.33 34.77
CA LEU A 304 -4.12 9.34 33.75
C LEU A 304 -4.98 8.78 32.61
N HIS A 305 -4.67 7.56 32.14
CA HIS A 305 -5.45 6.88 31.10
C HIS A 305 -6.84 6.45 31.59
N GLU A 306 -6.97 5.94 32.82
CA GLU A 306 -8.27 5.63 33.43
C GLU A 306 -9.15 6.89 33.58
N THR A 307 -8.54 8.01 33.98
CA THR A 307 -9.25 9.29 34.09
C THR A 307 -9.71 9.78 32.72
N ALA A 308 -8.83 9.76 31.71
CA ALA A 308 -9.17 10.15 30.33
C ALA A 308 -10.29 9.28 29.75
N ALA A 309 -10.24 7.96 29.97
CA ALA A 309 -11.29 7.04 29.55
C ALA A 309 -12.63 7.32 30.27
N SER A 310 -12.60 7.67 31.56
CA SER A 310 -13.81 8.00 32.32
C SER A 310 -14.44 9.35 31.90
N VAL A 311 -13.63 10.31 31.46
CA VAL A 311 -14.09 11.60 30.91
C VAL A 311 -14.71 11.38 29.53
N ALA A 312 -14.08 10.60 28.66
CA ALA A 312 -14.64 10.25 27.35
C ALA A 312 -16.00 9.52 27.47
N VAL A 313 -16.17 8.65 28.47
CA VAL A 313 -17.45 7.98 28.77
C VAL A 313 -18.49 8.95 29.37
N ARG A 314 -18.08 9.93 30.19
CA ARG A 314 -19.00 10.94 30.75
C ARG A 314 -19.45 11.97 29.71
N ASP A 315 -18.58 12.38 28.81
CA ASP A 315 -18.93 13.25 27.68
C ASP A 315 -19.87 12.53 26.70
N HIS A 316 -19.80 11.19 26.61
CA HIS A 316 -20.80 10.36 25.94
C HIS A 316 -22.14 10.23 26.70
N VAL A 317 -22.17 10.36 28.02
CA VAL A 317 -23.41 10.21 28.84
C VAL A 317 -24.13 11.55 29.07
N SER A 318 -23.45 12.70 28.98
CA SER A 318 -24.11 14.02 29.05
C SER A 318 -24.69 14.52 27.73
N ALA A 319 -24.49 13.80 26.62
CA ALA A 319 -25.05 14.12 25.31
C ALA A 319 -26.33 13.32 24.96
N SER A 320 -26.91 12.55 25.89
CA SER A 320 -28.13 11.78 25.63
C SER A 320 -29.40 12.46 26.16
N SER A 321 -29.91 13.46 25.44
CA SER A 321 -31.37 13.68 25.36
C SER A 321 -31.73 14.47 24.10
N THR A 322 -31.81 13.79 22.95
CA THR A 322 -32.91 13.79 21.97
C THR A 322 -32.43 13.25 20.62
N SER A 323 -33.16 12.25 20.09
CA SER A 323 -33.22 11.77 18.66
C SER A 323 -32.09 10.84 18.16
N PRO A 324 -32.21 10.18 16.98
CA PRO A 324 -33.19 9.19 16.49
C PRO A 324 -32.46 7.89 15.93
N PRO A 325 -33.02 7.01 15.05
CA PRO A 325 -32.83 5.55 15.15
C PRO A 325 -31.50 4.98 14.62
N ASP A 326 -31.05 3.92 15.31
CA ASP A 326 -29.94 3.01 15.01
C ASP A 326 -29.98 2.43 13.59
N HIS A 327 -29.08 2.87 12.70
CA HIS A 327 -28.53 2.04 11.61
C HIS A 327 -27.17 2.59 11.19
N MET A 328 -26.09 2.25 11.91
CA MET A 328 -24.70 2.23 11.39
C MET A 328 -23.64 1.69 12.38
N ALA A 329 -24.04 1.12 13.53
CA ALA A 329 -23.10 0.52 14.47
C ALA A 329 -22.90 -1.00 14.24
N THR A 330 -22.43 -1.38 13.04
CA THR A 330 -21.74 -2.67 12.86
C THR A 330 -20.56 -2.53 11.88
N ALA A 331 -19.56 -1.73 12.26
CA ALA A 331 -18.22 -1.83 11.69
C ALA A 331 -17.21 -1.99 12.83
N SER A 332 -16.54 -3.14 12.81
CA SER A 332 -15.49 -3.57 13.74
C SER A 332 -14.42 -2.50 13.98
N THR A 333 -14.00 -2.33 15.23
CA THR A 333 -12.85 -1.51 15.68
C THR A 333 -11.48 -2.10 15.29
N HIS A 334 -11.36 -2.72 14.12
CA HIS A 334 -10.09 -3.18 13.55
C HIS A 334 -9.48 -2.05 12.71
N ARG A 335 -8.27 -1.59 13.08
CA ARG A 335 -7.41 -0.83 12.16
C ARG A 335 -7.20 -1.69 10.90
N PRO A 336 -7.35 -1.14 9.68
CA PRO A 336 -7.15 -1.89 8.45
C PRO A 336 -5.73 -2.44 8.41
N ASP A 337 -5.59 -3.72 8.02
CA ASP A 337 -4.30 -4.39 7.89
C ASP A 337 -3.45 -3.68 6.83
N ALA A 338 -2.32 -3.11 7.25
CA ALA A 338 -1.45 -2.27 6.42
C ALA A 338 -0.90 -2.97 5.17
N SER A 339 -0.94 -4.30 5.13
CA SER A 339 -0.53 -5.06 3.94
C SER A 339 -1.58 -5.07 2.82
N TRP A 340 -2.80 -4.60 3.10
CA TRP A 340 -3.86 -4.33 2.10
C TRP A 340 -3.85 -2.89 1.56
N LEU A 341 -3.00 -2.03 2.12
CA LEU A 341 -2.95 -0.62 1.77
C LEU A 341 -1.72 -0.32 0.93
N LEU A 342 -1.91 0.22 -0.27
CA LEU A 342 -0.84 0.89 -1.01
C LEU A 342 -0.95 2.39 -0.73
N VAL A 343 0.08 2.97 -0.12
CA VAL A 343 0.08 4.37 0.32
C VAL A 343 1.15 5.16 -0.42
N GLU A 344 0.76 6.27 -1.03
CA GLU A 344 1.68 7.26 -1.59
C GLU A 344 1.58 8.55 -0.77
N GLN A 345 2.73 9.06 -0.33
CA GLN A 345 2.85 10.26 0.49
C GLN A 345 3.35 11.43 -0.36
N GLY A 346 2.71 12.58 -0.21
CA GLY A 346 3.04 13.80 -0.94
C GLY A 346 2.56 13.77 -2.39
N PHE A 347 3.04 14.73 -3.17
CA PHE A 347 2.74 14.89 -4.58
C PHE A 347 4.05 15.15 -5.33
N ASP A 348 4.43 14.20 -6.19
CA ASP A 348 5.60 14.31 -7.07
C ASP A 348 5.13 14.31 -8.54
N PRO A 349 5.13 15.47 -9.21
CA PRO A 349 4.74 15.59 -10.61
C PRO A 349 5.47 14.63 -11.55
N ALA A 350 6.71 14.24 -11.25
CA ALA A 350 7.49 13.34 -12.11
C ALA A 350 7.03 11.88 -12.02
N ARG A 351 6.41 11.50 -10.90
CA ARG A 351 5.90 10.13 -10.65
C ARG A 351 4.40 10.01 -10.84
N GLU A 352 3.70 11.11 -11.11
CA GLU A 352 2.23 11.14 -11.13
C GLU A 352 1.63 10.08 -12.06
N HIS A 353 2.19 9.89 -13.26
CA HIS A 353 1.69 8.88 -14.20
C HIS A 353 1.85 7.44 -13.69
N GLU A 354 2.93 7.14 -12.96
CA GLU A 354 3.17 5.84 -12.32
C GLU A 354 2.13 5.61 -11.21
N ILE A 355 1.96 6.61 -10.35
CA ILE A 355 1.03 6.55 -9.21
C ILE A 355 -0.41 6.38 -9.71
N GLU A 356 -0.82 7.15 -10.70
CA GLU A 356 -2.13 7.02 -11.33
C GLU A 356 -2.43 5.62 -11.87
N SER A 357 -1.44 4.96 -12.49
CA SER A 357 -1.58 3.56 -12.93
C SER A 357 -1.75 2.63 -11.74
N LEU A 358 -0.89 2.73 -10.73
CA LEU A 358 -0.91 1.87 -9.55
C LEU A 358 -2.22 1.98 -8.76
N PHE A 359 -2.79 3.18 -8.70
CA PHE A 359 -4.00 3.52 -7.93
C PHE A 359 -5.29 3.48 -8.79
N THR A 360 -5.24 2.82 -9.96
CA THR A 360 -6.44 2.59 -10.79
C THR A 360 -7.51 1.83 -10.01
N VAL A 361 -8.77 2.27 -10.12
CA VAL A 361 -9.95 1.51 -9.68
C VAL A 361 -10.68 0.97 -10.91
N ALA A 362 -10.95 -0.33 -10.93
CA ALA A 362 -11.54 -1.02 -12.07
C ALA A 362 -12.45 -2.18 -11.64
N ASN A 363 -13.48 -2.46 -12.44
CA ASN A 363 -14.45 -3.53 -12.19
C ASN A 363 -14.66 -4.42 -13.43
N GLY A 364 -13.66 -4.55 -14.31
CA GLY A 364 -13.70 -5.35 -15.54
C GLY A 364 -14.61 -4.83 -16.67
N TYR A 365 -15.55 -3.94 -16.36
CA TYR A 365 -16.34 -3.21 -17.35
C TYR A 365 -15.73 -1.83 -17.63
N ILE A 366 -15.37 -1.10 -16.57
CA ILE A 366 -14.75 0.22 -16.64
C ILE A 366 -13.56 0.29 -15.69
N GLY A 367 -12.53 1.02 -16.10
CA GLY A 367 -11.37 1.35 -15.26
C GLY A 367 -11.08 2.83 -15.34
N THR A 368 -10.78 3.43 -14.19
CA THR A 368 -10.36 4.83 -14.11
C THR A 368 -9.06 4.94 -13.32
N ARG A 369 -8.11 5.69 -13.87
CA ARG A 369 -6.81 5.91 -13.22
C ARG A 369 -6.99 6.60 -11.87
N GLY A 370 -6.04 6.39 -10.96
CA GLY A 370 -5.98 7.06 -9.65
C GLY A 370 -5.59 8.54 -9.71
N SER A 371 -6.07 9.25 -10.73
CA SER A 371 -5.76 10.65 -11.02
C SER A 371 -6.43 11.61 -10.05
N LEU A 372 -5.86 12.81 -9.97
CA LEU A 372 -6.38 13.91 -9.16
C LEU A 372 -7.77 14.32 -9.66
N ALA A 373 -8.69 14.57 -8.72
CA ALA A 373 -10.05 15.00 -9.04
C ALA A 373 -10.09 16.45 -9.56
N GLU A 374 -9.19 17.29 -9.04
CA GLU A 374 -8.86 18.59 -9.58
C GLU A 374 -7.84 18.44 -10.71
N ARG A 375 -8.10 19.09 -11.86
CA ARG A 375 -7.21 19.02 -13.01
C ARG A 375 -5.82 19.53 -12.64
N SER A 376 -4.79 18.82 -13.08
CA SER A 376 -3.38 19.23 -12.93
C SER A 376 -2.64 18.99 -14.24
N SER A 377 -1.64 19.82 -14.54
CA SER A 377 -0.79 19.64 -15.73
C SER A 377 0.12 18.40 -15.63
N ALA A 378 0.35 17.91 -14.41
CA ALA A 378 1.12 16.70 -14.15
C ALA A 378 0.26 15.42 -14.14
N SER A 379 -1.06 15.57 -13.98
CA SER A 379 -2.00 14.44 -13.93
C SER A 379 -2.59 14.18 -15.31
N ARG A 380 -2.78 12.91 -15.65
CA ARG A 380 -3.41 12.46 -16.90
C ARG A 380 -4.55 11.50 -16.57
N PRO A 381 -5.73 12.03 -16.20
CA PRO A 381 -6.93 11.23 -16.03
C PRO A 381 -7.20 10.40 -17.29
N ALA A 382 -7.53 9.13 -17.09
CA ALA A 382 -8.02 8.28 -18.16
C ALA A 382 -9.09 7.35 -17.59
N THR A 383 -10.23 7.31 -18.29
CA THR A 383 -11.31 6.35 -18.05
C THR A 383 -11.45 5.50 -19.29
N LEU A 384 -11.49 4.18 -19.13
CA LEU A 384 -11.52 3.20 -20.21
C LEU A 384 -12.72 2.28 -20.00
N VAL A 385 -13.50 2.06 -21.06
CA VAL A 385 -14.64 1.13 -21.04
C VAL A 385 -14.30 -0.07 -21.92
N ALA A 386 -14.35 -1.27 -21.34
CA ALA A 386 -13.96 -2.51 -22.00
C ALA A 386 -14.76 -2.72 -23.29
N GLY A 387 -14.06 -3.09 -24.38
CA GLY A 387 -14.68 -3.36 -25.67
C GLY A 387 -15.10 -2.13 -26.48
N VAL A 388 -14.89 -0.90 -26.00
CA VAL A 388 -15.24 0.30 -26.76
C VAL A 388 -14.02 0.81 -27.51
N PHE A 389 -13.82 0.32 -28.73
CA PHE A 389 -12.67 0.71 -29.56
C PHE A 389 -13.02 1.83 -30.55
N LEU A 390 -12.09 2.76 -30.70
CA LEU A 390 -12.01 3.71 -31.80
C LEU A 390 -11.30 3.07 -33.00
N HIS A 391 -11.71 3.47 -34.20
CA HIS A 391 -10.97 3.21 -35.43
C HIS A 391 -10.63 4.55 -36.10
N PRO A 392 -9.47 5.15 -35.76
CA PRO A 392 -9.04 6.37 -36.42
C PRO A 392 -8.70 6.09 -37.89
N PRO A 393 -9.07 6.96 -38.85
CA PRO A 393 -8.72 6.79 -40.25
C PRO A 393 -7.21 6.64 -40.45
N ASN A 394 -6.79 5.61 -41.19
CA ASN A 394 -5.37 5.29 -41.43
C ASN A 394 -4.55 5.03 -40.15
N SER A 395 -5.19 4.62 -39.06
CA SER A 395 -4.54 4.27 -37.81
C SER A 395 -4.97 2.88 -37.33
N ILE A 396 -4.26 2.40 -36.31
CA ILE A 396 -4.59 1.20 -35.57
C ILE A 396 -5.77 1.46 -34.64
N ARG A 397 -6.63 0.44 -34.46
CA ARG A 397 -7.74 0.50 -33.50
C ARG A 397 -7.17 0.75 -32.10
N ALA A 398 -7.90 1.47 -31.26
CA ALA A 398 -7.46 1.73 -29.89
C ALA A 398 -8.67 1.86 -28.97
N LEU A 399 -8.53 1.41 -27.72
CA LEU A 399 -9.57 1.56 -26.71
C LEU A 399 -9.87 3.05 -26.49
N LEU A 400 -11.15 3.40 -26.43
CA LEU A 400 -11.61 4.77 -26.25
C LEU A 400 -11.21 5.29 -24.85
N LEU A 401 -10.55 6.44 -24.82
CA LEU A 401 -10.58 7.31 -23.64
C LEU A 401 -11.99 7.89 -23.49
N ALA A 402 -12.73 7.37 -22.51
CA ALA A 402 -14.08 7.81 -22.18
C ALA A 402 -14.07 9.15 -21.43
N PRO A 403 -15.24 9.82 -21.31
CA PRO A 403 -15.38 11.04 -20.52
C PRO A 403 -14.78 10.93 -19.11
N ASP A 404 -14.16 12.01 -18.64
CA ASP A 404 -13.62 12.09 -17.29
C ASP A 404 -14.76 12.34 -16.30
N TRP A 405 -15.20 11.26 -15.65
CA TRP A 405 -16.26 11.28 -14.67
C TRP A 405 -15.78 11.69 -13.27
N ALA A 406 -14.47 11.71 -13.01
CA ALA A 406 -13.91 11.85 -11.67
C ALA A 406 -13.68 13.32 -11.25
N ARG A 407 -14.00 14.27 -12.13
CA ARG A 407 -13.72 15.68 -11.89
C ARG A 407 -14.56 16.26 -10.75
N ILE A 408 -13.90 16.73 -9.70
CA ILE A 408 -14.47 17.51 -8.59
C ILE A 408 -13.56 18.72 -8.35
N MET A 409 -14.13 19.92 -8.45
CA MET A 409 -13.42 21.17 -8.17
C MET A 409 -13.98 21.82 -6.91
N VAL A 410 -13.10 22.23 -6.00
CA VAL A 410 -13.48 22.92 -4.76
C VAL A 410 -12.92 24.33 -4.79
N CYS A 411 -13.78 25.32 -4.57
CA CYS A 411 -13.41 26.73 -4.48
C CYS A 411 -13.75 27.29 -3.11
N VAL A 412 -12.84 28.09 -2.54
CA VAL A 412 -13.00 28.79 -1.26
C VAL A 412 -12.96 30.29 -1.51
N GLU A 413 -14.06 30.99 -1.20
CA GLU A 413 -14.24 32.43 -1.50
C GLU A 413 -13.94 32.79 -2.97
N GLY A 414 -14.28 31.89 -3.89
CA GLY A 414 -14.08 32.09 -5.33
C GLY A 414 -12.71 31.65 -5.87
N GLU A 415 -11.77 31.25 -5.01
CA GLU A 415 -10.46 30.74 -5.42
C GLU A 415 -10.44 29.20 -5.45
N GLU A 416 -10.02 28.63 -6.58
CA GLU A 416 -9.93 27.17 -6.76
C GLU A 416 -8.75 26.59 -5.95
N LEU A 417 -9.04 25.54 -5.16
CA LEU A 417 -8.00 24.75 -4.51
C LEU A 417 -7.30 23.89 -5.56
N ARG A 418 -5.97 24.00 -5.60
CA ARG A 418 -5.11 23.23 -6.52
C ARG A 418 -3.80 22.86 -5.85
N LEU A 419 -3.32 21.63 -6.07
CA LEU A 419 -2.04 21.17 -5.50
C LEU A 419 -0.81 21.96 -5.98
N ASP A 420 -0.89 22.61 -7.14
CA ASP A 420 0.19 23.43 -7.70
C ASP A 420 0.13 24.91 -7.28
N ARG A 421 -0.84 25.29 -6.42
CA ARG A 421 -0.99 26.63 -5.83
C ARG A 421 -1.01 26.54 -4.31
N GLY A 422 -0.78 27.65 -3.61
CA GLY A 422 -0.77 27.69 -2.14
C GLY A 422 0.28 26.77 -1.51
N ARG A 423 0.06 26.37 -0.25
CA ARG A 423 0.95 25.49 0.51
C ARG A 423 0.23 24.20 0.92
N THR A 424 0.58 23.09 0.27
CA THR A 424 0.16 21.75 0.69
C THR A 424 0.76 21.40 2.06
N LEU A 425 -0.10 21.17 3.04
CA LEU A 425 0.27 20.77 4.41
C LEU A 425 0.33 19.25 4.54
N GLU A 426 -0.60 18.57 3.87
CA GLU A 426 -0.67 17.12 3.80
C GLU A 426 -1.25 16.71 2.45
N HIS A 427 -0.67 15.68 1.85
CA HIS A 427 -1.25 15.01 0.71
C HIS A 427 -0.90 13.53 0.79
N ARG A 428 -1.90 12.67 0.73
CA ARG A 428 -1.73 11.23 0.83
C ARG A 428 -2.79 10.55 -0.02
N ARG A 429 -2.40 9.58 -0.83
CA ARG A 429 -3.31 8.67 -1.54
C ARG A 429 -3.18 7.27 -0.97
N ILE A 430 -4.30 6.57 -0.82
CA ILE A 430 -4.37 5.23 -0.27
C ILE A 430 -5.25 4.40 -1.19
N LEU A 431 -4.70 3.37 -1.82
CA LEU A 431 -5.50 2.32 -2.43
C LEU A 431 -5.73 1.24 -1.37
N ASP A 432 -6.96 1.13 -0.88
CA ASP A 432 -7.41 0.01 -0.09
C ASP A 432 -7.79 -1.14 -1.03
N MET A 433 -6.84 -2.05 -1.23
CA MET A 433 -6.99 -3.17 -2.14
C MET A 433 -8.06 -4.15 -1.66
N ARG A 434 -8.31 -4.23 -0.35
CA ARG A 434 -9.31 -5.15 0.23
C ARG A 434 -10.72 -4.69 -0.08
N ARG A 435 -10.97 -3.38 0.03
CA ARG A 435 -12.27 -2.76 -0.24
C ARG A 435 -12.47 -2.36 -1.71
N GLY A 436 -11.38 -2.26 -2.46
CA GLY A 436 -11.38 -1.73 -3.83
C GLY A 436 -11.67 -0.24 -3.90
N VAL A 437 -11.13 0.52 -2.94
CA VAL A 437 -11.41 1.95 -2.76
C VAL A 437 -10.12 2.76 -2.85
N LEU A 438 -10.18 3.86 -3.57
CA LEU A 438 -9.15 4.89 -3.58
C LEU A 438 -9.54 6.00 -2.62
N GLU A 439 -8.74 6.21 -1.58
CA GLU A 439 -8.86 7.33 -0.65
C GLU A 439 -7.78 8.37 -0.92
N ARG A 440 -8.09 9.63 -0.67
CA ARG A 440 -7.13 10.72 -0.76
C ARG A 440 -7.39 11.77 0.30
N ILE A 441 -6.37 12.03 1.11
CA ILE A 441 -6.36 13.09 2.13
C ILE A 441 -5.52 14.23 1.59
N TRP A 442 -6.08 15.43 1.59
CA TRP A 442 -5.44 16.63 1.11
C TRP A 442 -5.76 17.80 2.03
N ARG A 443 -4.72 18.35 2.68
CA ARG A 443 -4.82 19.56 3.50
C ARG A 443 -3.98 20.65 2.87
N GLN A 444 -4.61 21.79 2.62
CA GLN A 444 -3.96 22.92 1.96
C GLN A 444 -4.19 24.20 2.76
N SER A 445 -3.13 25.00 2.87
CA SER A 445 -3.21 26.40 3.24
C SER A 445 -3.19 27.25 1.98
N ASP A 446 -4.13 28.16 1.84
CA ASP A 446 -4.05 29.18 0.78
C ASP A 446 -3.11 30.35 1.14
N ASP A 447 -3.02 31.33 0.24
CA ASP A 447 -2.08 32.46 0.33
C ASP A 447 -2.36 33.41 1.51
N ILE A 448 -3.56 33.38 2.08
CA ILE A 448 -3.93 34.19 3.26
C ILE A 448 -4.02 33.36 4.55
N GLY A 449 -3.65 32.08 4.49
CA GLY A 449 -3.52 31.19 5.65
C GLY A 449 -4.78 30.42 6.03
N ARG A 450 -5.83 30.40 5.21
CA ARG A 450 -7.00 29.55 5.43
C ARG A 450 -6.63 28.11 5.13
N ILE A 451 -6.99 27.20 6.03
CA ILE A 451 -6.67 25.79 5.93
C ILE A 451 -7.94 25.00 5.66
N THR A 452 -7.95 24.29 4.53
CA THR A 452 -9.04 23.40 4.14
C THR A 452 -8.53 21.96 4.11
N CYS A 453 -9.23 21.06 4.81
CA CYS A 453 -9.02 19.61 4.72
C CYS A 453 -10.05 18.99 3.79
N LEU A 454 -9.57 18.19 2.85
CA LEU A 454 -10.35 17.46 1.87
C LEU A 454 -10.05 15.97 2.03
N HIS A 455 -11.09 15.16 2.10
CA HIS A 455 -10.99 13.71 2.11
C HIS A 455 -11.86 13.14 0.99
N PHE A 456 -11.22 12.60 -0.05
CA PHE A 456 -11.89 11.96 -1.16
C PHE A 456 -11.94 10.45 -0.98
N TYR A 457 -13.03 9.85 -1.45
CA TYR A 457 -13.18 8.42 -1.65
C TYR A 457 -13.69 8.20 -3.06
N ARG A 458 -13.10 7.25 -3.78
CA ARG A 458 -13.51 6.87 -5.14
C ARG A 458 -13.50 5.36 -5.27
N PHE A 459 -14.55 4.81 -5.88
CA PHE A 459 -14.57 3.42 -6.33
C PHE A 459 -15.46 3.27 -7.55
N VAL A 460 -15.22 2.18 -8.28
CA VAL A 460 -16.16 1.67 -9.29
C VAL A 460 -16.74 0.37 -8.72
N SER A 461 -18.07 0.27 -8.70
CA SER A 461 -18.71 -0.82 -7.95
C SER A 461 -18.45 -2.16 -8.63
N LEU A 462 -18.06 -3.16 -7.84
CA LEU A 462 -17.90 -4.53 -8.32
C LEU A 462 -19.23 -5.29 -8.36
N ALA A 463 -20.14 -4.94 -7.44
CA ALA A 463 -21.50 -5.48 -7.34
C ALA A 463 -22.41 -4.95 -8.44
N ASP A 464 -22.20 -3.70 -8.84
CA ASP A 464 -22.89 -3.07 -9.96
C ASP A 464 -21.85 -2.43 -10.89
N ARG A 465 -21.58 -3.10 -12.01
CA ARG A 465 -20.51 -2.70 -12.93
C ARG A 465 -20.74 -1.37 -13.63
N HIS A 466 -21.97 -0.85 -13.59
CA HIS A 466 -22.38 0.41 -14.23
C HIS A 466 -22.38 1.61 -13.27
N ALA A 467 -22.09 1.41 -11.98
CA ALA A 467 -22.07 2.46 -10.97
C ALA A 467 -20.63 2.94 -10.63
N LEU A 468 -20.42 4.25 -10.75
CA LEU A 468 -19.18 4.92 -10.35
C LEU A 468 -19.50 5.94 -9.26
N VAL A 469 -18.73 5.91 -8.18
CA VAL A 469 -19.01 6.70 -6.98
C VAL A 469 -17.75 7.42 -6.54
N GLU A 470 -17.89 8.72 -6.31
CA GLU A 470 -16.85 9.54 -5.69
C GLU A 470 -17.50 10.49 -4.70
N TRP A 471 -16.90 10.69 -3.54
CA TRP A 471 -17.33 11.76 -2.64
C TRP A 471 -16.16 12.51 -2.06
N VAL A 472 -16.42 13.75 -1.68
CA VAL A 472 -15.47 14.60 -0.97
C VAL A 472 -16.08 15.08 0.34
N THR A 473 -15.31 14.92 1.41
CA THR A 473 -15.56 15.53 2.70
C THR A 473 -14.67 16.76 2.86
N ILE A 474 -15.26 17.90 3.21
CA ILE A 474 -14.62 19.21 3.23
C ILE A 474 -14.74 19.80 4.63
N THR A 475 -13.61 20.16 5.24
CA THR A 475 -13.56 20.78 6.57
C THR A 475 -12.76 22.09 6.52
N PRO A 476 -13.41 23.25 6.71
CA PRO A 476 -12.72 24.53 6.95
C PRO A 476 -12.09 24.53 8.34
N GLU A 477 -10.78 24.41 8.48
CA GLU A 477 -10.18 24.18 9.82
C GLU A 477 -10.08 25.45 10.68
N ASN A 478 -9.86 26.61 10.04
CA ASN A 478 -9.56 27.86 10.74
C ASN A 478 -10.31 29.08 10.17
N TYR A 479 -11.37 28.85 9.40
CA TYR A 479 -12.17 29.92 8.80
C TYR A 479 -13.63 29.49 8.64
N SER A 480 -14.53 30.47 8.62
CA SER A 480 -15.86 30.32 8.03
C SER A 480 -15.87 31.09 6.70
N GLY A 481 -16.59 30.60 5.70
CA GLY A 481 -16.62 31.25 4.39
C GLY A 481 -17.40 30.48 3.34
N LYS A 482 -17.55 31.11 2.18
CA LYS A 482 -18.23 30.55 1.02
C LYS A 482 -17.41 29.41 0.43
N ILE A 483 -18.02 28.25 0.30
CA ILE A 483 -17.47 27.12 -0.46
C ILE A 483 -18.37 26.85 -1.66
N ALA A 484 -17.73 26.60 -2.80
CA ALA A 484 -18.39 26.10 -4.00
C ALA A 484 -17.74 24.79 -4.44
N VAL A 485 -18.55 23.81 -4.85
CA VAL A 485 -18.06 22.53 -5.37
C VAL A 485 -18.75 22.21 -6.67
N ASP A 486 -17.95 21.91 -7.70
CA ASP A 486 -18.41 21.49 -9.01
C ASP A 486 -18.11 20.01 -9.21
N CYS A 487 -19.15 19.20 -9.36
CA CYS A 487 -19.07 17.78 -9.68
C CYS A 487 -19.37 17.61 -11.17
N VAL A 488 -18.36 17.36 -12.01
CA VAL A 488 -18.51 17.41 -13.48
C VAL A 488 -18.15 16.08 -14.14
N VAL A 489 -18.96 15.61 -15.08
CA VAL A 489 -18.55 14.61 -16.08
C VAL A 489 -18.15 15.36 -17.34
N ASP A 490 -16.87 15.24 -17.69
CA ASP A 490 -16.23 16.03 -18.72
C ASP A 490 -16.02 15.23 -20.00
N GLY A 491 -16.73 15.60 -21.05
CA GLY A 491 -16.68 14.93 -22.35
C GLY A 491 -15.69 15.52 -23.32
N ASN A 492 -14.67 16.29 -22.88
CA ASN A 492 -13.62 16.73 -23.80
C ASN A 492 -12.72 15.55 -24.22
N LEU A 493 -12.98 14.97 -25.38
CA LEU A 493 -12.27 13.82 -25.93
C LEU A 493 -11.33 14.24 -27.07
N GLU A 494 -10.26 14.98 -26.76
CA GLU A 494 -9.33 15.51 -27.76
C GLU A 494 -8.72 14.41 -28.66
N SER A 495 -8.39 13.25 -28.09
CA SER A 495 -7.84 12.10 -28.83
C SER A 495 -8.84 11.43 -29.77
N ALA A 496 -10.14 11.69 -29.62
CA ALA A 496 -11.21 11.13 -30.44
C ALA A 496 -11.83 12.14 -31.43
N ALA A 497 -11.20 13.30 -31.61
CA ALA A 497 -11.70 14.38 -32.45
C ALA A 497 -11.98 13.90 -33.89
N GLY A 498 -13.21 14.12 -34.35
CA GLY A 498 -13.67 13.71 -35.68
C GLY A 498 -14.13 12.25 -35.81
N ILE A 499 -13.80 11.39 -34.83
CA ILE A 499 -14.16 9.95 -34.82
C ILE A 499 -15.36 9.71 -33.90
N ALA A 500 -15.35 10.36 -32.73
CA ALA A 500 -16.47 10.39 -31.80
C ALA A 500 -17.25 11.70 -31.94
N ARG A 501 -18.57 11.64 -31.69
CA ARG A 501 -19.42 12.80 -31.48
C ARG A 501 -19.84 12.83 -30.02
N VAL A 502 -19.53 13.91 -29.32
CA VAL A 502 -19.99 14.18 -27.96
C VAL A 502 -21.18 15.13 -28.02
N SER A 503 -22.22 14.86 -27.23
CA SER A 503 -23.40 15.71 -27.09
C SER A 503 -24.10 15.46 -25.76
N VAL A 504 -24.87 16.43 -25.30
CA VAL A 504 -25.79 16.25 -24.17
C VAL A 504 -27.22 16.05 -24.67
N VAL A 505 -27.93 15.07 -24.08
CA VAL A 505 -29.32 14.73 -24.38
C VAL A 505 -30.15 14.83 -23.10
N GLU A 506 -31.24 15.61 -23.13
CA GLU A 506 -32.22 15.67 -22.04
C GLU A 506 -33.14 14.45 -22.09
N VAL A 507 -33.18 13.69 -20.99
CA VAL A 507 -33.99 12.46 -20.88
C VAL A 507 -35.14 12.69 -19.89
N PRO A 508 -36.40 12.43 -20.28
CA PRO A 508 -37.53 12.53 -19.36
C PRO A 508 -37.45 11.50 -18.22
N LEU A 509 -37.64 11.98 -16.99
CA LEU A 509 -37.74 11.15 -15.79
C LEU A 509 -39.18 10.66 -15.65
N LEU A 510 -39.38 9.35 -15.83
CA LEU A 510 -40.68 8.74 -15.60
C LEU A 510 -40.97 8.80 -14.09
N HIS A 511 -42.07 9.45 -13.71
CA HIS A 511 -42.59 9.61 -12.33
C HIS A 511 -41.99 10.74 -11.47
N ALA A 512 -41.14 11.61 -12.00
CA ALA A 512 -40.68 12.81 -11.28
C ALA A 512 -41.59 14.03 -11.56
N GLN A 513 -41.92 14.78 -10.50
CA GLN A 513 -42.59 16.08 -10.64
C GLN A 513 -41.58 17.11 -11.17
N PRO A 514 -41.97 18.03 -12.08
CA PRO A 514 -41.11 19.14 -12.47
C PRO A 514 -40.72 19.99 -11.26
N ALA A 515 -39.54 20.61 -11.32
CA ALA A 515 -39.14 21.62 -10.35
C ALA A 515 -40.16 22.77 -10.34
N ASP A 516 -40.33 23.41 -9.17
CA ASP A 516 -41.32 24.47 -8.97
C ASP A 516 -41.20 25.57 -10.04
N GLY A 517 -42.24 25.69 -10.89
CA GLY A 517 -42.36 26.74 -11.90
C GLY A 517 -41.96 26.37 -13.34
N GLU A 518 -41.47 25.15 -13.61
CA GLU A 518 -41.12 24.72 -14.98
C GLU A 518 -42.27 23.95 -15.67
N PRO A 519 -42.68 24.35 -16.90
CA PRO A 519 -43.67 23.60 -17.67
C PRO A 519 -43.04 22.38 -18.39
N GLY A 520 -43.38 21.17 -17.96
CA GLY A 520 -42.97 19.92 -18.63
C GLY A 520 -42.74 18.74 -17.66
N PRO A 521 -42.40 17.54 -18.15
CA PRO A 521 -41.88 16.47 -17.29
C PRO A 521 -40.48 16.83 -16.80
N ALA A 522 -40.11 16.44 -15.57
CA ALA A 522 -38.74 16.60 -15.10
C ALA A 522 -37.76 15.83 -16.01
N THR A 523 -36.59 16.42 -16.31
CA THR A 523 -35.56 15.79 -17.14
C THR A 523 -34.22 15.68 -16.41
N CYS A 524 -33.42 14.72 -16.85
CA CYS A 524 -32.02 14.57 -16.46
C CYS A 524 -31.15 14.59 -17.72
N PRO A 525 -30.10 15.43 -17.79
CA PRO A 525 -29.16 15.38 -18.89
C PRO A 525 -28.34 14.10 -18.82
N ALA A 526 -28.05 13.54 -19.98
CA ALA A 526 -27.06 12.50 -20.17
C ALA A 526 -25.99 12.99 -21.16
N LEU A 527 -24.72 12.77 -20.82
CA LEU A 527 -23.61 12.98 -21.73
C LEU A 527 -23.50 11.74 -22.63
N VAL A 528 -23.53 11.96 -23.93
CA VAL A 528 -23.59 10.90 -24.93
C VAL A 528 -22.38 11.00 -25.85
N VAL A 529 -21.66 9.89 -25.98
CA VAL A 529 -20.56 9.72 -26.93
C VAL A 529 -21.00 8.71 -27.99
N SER A 530 -21.12 9.16 -29.24
CA SER A 530 -21.48 8.30 -30.37
C SER A 530 -20.29 8.09 -31.28
N LEU A 531 -19.88 6.83 -31.48
CA LEU A 531 -18.79 6.45 -32.37
C LEU A 531 -19.32 6.30 -33.80
N ARG A 532 -18.76 7.08 -34.73
CA ARG A 532 -19.31 7.17 -36.10
C ARG A 532 -19.22 5.87 -36.89
N GLU A 533 -18.14 5.13 -36.71
CA GLU A 533 -17.85 3.95 -37.52
C GLU A 533 -18.48 2.68 -36.96
N SER A 534 -18.29 2.40 -35.66
CA SER A 534 -18.87 1.22 -35.01
C SER A 534 -20.35 1.38 -34.70
N GLY A 535 -20.87 2.62 -34.67
CA GLY A 535 -22.24 2.92 -34.24
C GLY A 535 -22.45 2.75 -32.73
N ILE A 536 -21.39 2.48 -31.96
CA ILE A 536 -21.48 2.32 -30.51
C ILE A 536 -21.85 3.66 -29.88
N VAL A 537 -22.81 3.63 -28.95
CA VAL A 537 -23.22 4.78 -28.14
C VAL A 537 -22.87 4.52 -26.69
N LEU A 538 -22.12 5.44 -26.06
CA LEU A 538 -21.86 5.48 -24.63
C LEU A 538 -22.68 6.59 -24.01
N SER A 539 -23.22 6.35 -22.81
CA SER A 539 -23.97 7.33 -22.04
C SER A 539 -23.45 7.40 -20.61
N PHE A 540 -23.28 8.62 -20.11
CA PHE A 540 -23.02 8.93 -18.71
C PHE A 540 -24.15 9.80 -18.19
N ALA A 541 -24.76 9.41 -17.09
CA ALA A 541 -25.70 10.22 -16.32
C ALA A 541 -25.08 10.45 -14.93
N THR A 542 -25.20 11.67 -14.39
CA THR A 542 -24.60 12.02 -13.10
C THR A 542 -25.59 12.80 -12.23
N THR A 543 -25.50 12.59 -10.92
CA THR A 543 -26.10 13.46 -9.91
C THR A 543 -25.15 13.60 -8.74
N SER A 544 -25.40 14.58 -7.88
CA SER A 544 -24.68 14.77 -6.64
C SER A 544 -25.62 15.09 -5.49
N VAL A 545 -25.24 14.67 -4.29
CA VAL A 545 -26.02 14.83 -3.06
C VAL A 545 -25.17 15.58 -2.04
N PHE A 546 -25.68 16.72 -1.57
CA PHE A 546 -25.07 17.49 -0.51
C PHE A 546 -25.57 17.03 0.86
N HIS A 547 -24.63 16.74 1.76
CA HIS A 547 -24.88 16.38 3.15
C HIS A 547 -24.30 17.46 4.06
N PRO A 548 -25.14 18.26 4.74
CA PRO A 548 -24.67 19.25 5.69
C PRO A 548 -24.05 18.58 6.92
N GLY A 549 -23.03 19.20 7.49
CA GLY A 549 -22.41 18.72 8.73
C GLY A 549 -23.26 19.04 9.96
N GLY A 550 -23.56 18.01 10.77
CA GLY A 550 -24.30 18.14 12.03
C GLY A 550 -25.81 18.36 11.85
N ASP A 551 -26.52 18.66 12.94
CA ASP A 551 -27.98 18.96 12.94
C ASP A 551 -28.32 20.37 12.38
N LEU A 552 -27.44 20.96 11.58
CA LEU A 552 -27.59 22.32 11.08
C LEU A 552 -28.44 22.34 9.80
N ASP A 553 -29.46 23.19 9.78
CA ASP A 553 -30.24 23.53 8.58
C ASP A 553 -29.40 24.49 7.69
N VAL A 554 -28.36 23.95 7.05
CA VAL A 554 -27.50 24.70 6.13
C VAL A 554 -28.17 24.73 4.77
N GLN A 555 -28.58 25.93 4.36
CA GLN A 555 -29.08 26.17 3.00
C GLN A 555 -27.91 26.16 2.01
N ALA A 556 -27.93 25.20 1.09
CA ALA A 556 -26.99 25.12 -0.02
C ALA A 556 -27.72 25.42 -1.34
N GLU A 557 -27.15 26.31 -2.14
CA GLU A 557 -27.62 26.59 -3.49
C GLU A 557 -27.12 25.48 -4.43
N HIS A 558 -28.06 24.78 -5.08
CA HIS A 558 -27.77 23.78 -6.11
C HIS A 558 -28.03 24.38 -7.50
N THR A 559 -27.12 24.15 -8.43
CA THR A 559 -27.29 24.52 -9.84
C THR A 559 -26.74 23.42 -10.74
N ARG A 560 -27.54 22.99 -11.71
CA ARG A 560 -27.08 22.02 -12.71
C ARG A 560 -26.10 22.70 -13.69
N LEU A 561 -24.98 22.05 -13.94
CA LEU A 561 -23.98 22.48 -14.92
C LEU A 561 -24.21 21.68 -16.22
N VAL A 562 -24.59 22.34 -17.30
CA VAL A 562 -24.75 21.71 -18.62
C VAL A 562 -24.09 22.56 -19.69
N THR A 563 -23.16 21.96 -20.43
CA THR A 563 -22.58 22.53 -21.65
C THR A 563 -22.89 21.62 -22.84
N THR A 564 -22.30 21.90 -24.00
CA THR A 564 -22.44 21.03 -25.18
C THR A 564 -21.79 19.66 -25.02
N ASP A 565 -20.82 19.55 -24.10
CA ASP A 565 -19.88 18.44 -23.97
C ASP A 565 -19.62 18.03 -22.51
N SER A 566 -20.27 18.64 -21.52
CA SER A 566 -20.12 18.30 -20.11
C SER A 566 -21.45 18.43 -19.38
N ILE A 567 -21.61 17.62 -18.33
CA ILE A 567 -22.77 17.65 -17.42
C ILE A 567 -22.29 17.61 -15.98
N GLY A 568 -23.10 18.05 -15.03
CA GLY A 568 -22.74 18.01 -13.63
C GLY A 568 -23.62 18.88 -12.76
N ASP A 569 -23.13 19.13 -11.55
CA ASP A 569 -23.80 19.92 -10.53
C ASP A 569 -22.81 20.86 -9.86
N ARG A 570 -23.31 22.02 -9.43
CA ARG A 570 -22.63 22.98 -8.57
C ARG A 570 -23.40 23.13 -7.28
N TRP A 571 -22.68 23.05 -6.17
CA TRP A 571 -23.18 23.34 -4.83
C TRP A 571 -22.45 24.55 -4.25
N ILE A 572 -23.19 25.48 -3.67
CA ILE A 572 -22.64 26.65 -3.00
C ILE A 572 -23.28 26.79 -1.63
N TRP A 573 -22.47 26.94 -0.59
CA TRP A 573 -23.00 27.17 0.76
C TRP A 573 -22.06 28.05 1.58
N MET A 574 -22.56 28.49 2.72
CA MET A 574 -21.75 29.13 3.75
C MET A 574 -21.26 28.08 4.73
N ALA A 575 -19.96 27.86 4.75
CA ALA A 575 -19.31 26.86 5.58
C ALA A 575 -18.85 27.47 6.90
N ASP A 576 -19.07 26.74 7.99
CA ASP A 576 -18.62 27.09 9.32
C ASP A 576 -17.28 26.42 9.66
N MET A 577 -16.45 27.15 10.39
CA MET A 577 -15.18 26.64 10.89
C MET A 577 -15.38 25.36 11.73
N GLY A 578 -14.62 24.33 11.39
CA GLY A 578 -14.62 23.02 12.05
C GLY A 578 -15.77 22.09 11.61
N THR A 579 -16.74 22.58 10.85
CA THR A 579 -17.87 21.77 10.38
C THR A 579 -17.46 20.96 9.15
N MET A 580 -17.85 19.69 9.15
CA MET A 580 -17.55 18.74 8.09
C MET A 580 -18.73 18.65 7.10
N TYR A 581 -18.50 18.99 5.85
CA TYR A 581 -19.51 18.90 4.78
C TYR A 581 -19.17 17.74 3.84
N ARG A 582 -20.16 17.02 3.31
CA ARG A 582 -19.92 15.92 2.35
C ARG A 582 -20.73 16.15 1.08
N ILE A 583 -20.12 15.90 -0.07
CA ILE A 583 -20.81 15.83 -1.36
C ILE A 583 -20.52 14.47 -1.99
N ASP A 584 -21.59 13.72 -2.21
CA ASP A 584 -21.54 12.48 -3.00
C ASP A 584 -21.77 12.81 -4.46
N LYS A 585 -21.01 12.16 -5.34
CA LYS A 585 -21.19 12.18 -6.78
C LYS A 585 -21.42 10.76 -7.26
N LEU A 586 -22.57 10.55 -7.87
CA LEU A 586 -22.99 9.25 -8.41
C LEU A 586 -23.04 9.36 -9.93
N VAL A 587 -22.47 8.36 -10.61
CA VAL A 587 -22.46 8.28 -12.06
C VAL A 587 -22.92 6.90 -12.49
N SER A 588 -23.86 6.87 -13.44
CA SER A 588 -24.31 5.67 -14.12
C SER A 588 -23.81 5.69 -15.56
N THR A 589 -23.23 4.59 -16.02
CA THR A 589 -22.70 4.50 -17.39
C THR A 589 -23.09 3.22 -18.11
N TYR A 590 -23.59 3.36 -19.33
CA TYR A 590 -23.99 2.25 -20.20
C TYR A 590 -23.51 2.48 -21.63
N THR A 591 -23.32 1.38 -22.35
CA THR A 591 -23.06 1.37 -23.77
C THR A 591 -24.17 0.68 -24.54
N SER A 592 -24.24 0.93 -25.85
CA SER A 592 -25.12 0.19 -26.75
C SER A 592 -24.75 -1.28 -26.91
N ARG A 593 -23.59 -1.72 -26.38
CA ARG A 593 -23.22 -3.14 -26.30
C ARG A 593 -23.96 -3.85 -25.17
N ASP A 594 -24.37 -3.13 -24.15
CA ASP A 594 -25.08 -3.65 -22.97
C ASP A 594 -26.59 -3.71 -23.26
N VAL A 595 -27.15 -2.59 -23.72
CA VAL A 595 -28.58 -2.41 -23.97
C VAL A 595 -28.82 -1.49 -25.17
N SER A 596 -29.92 -1.71 -25.90
CA SER A 596 -30.18 -0.94 -27.13
C SER A 596 -30.42 0.56 -26.90
N ASP A 597 -30.95 0.95 -25.73
CA ASP A 597 -31.24 2.34 -25.35
C ASP A 597 -30.42 2.74 -24.11
N ALA A 598 -29.09 2.76 -24.30
CA ALA A 598 -28.13 3.06 -23.23
C ALA A 598 -28.37 4.44 -22.58
N ILE A 599 -28.89 5.41 -23.33
CA ILE A 599 -29.14 6.78 -22.85
C ILE A 599 -30.28 6.78 -21.82
N ARG A 600 -31.39 6.12 -22.12
CA ARG A 600 -32.52 6.06 -21.18
C ARG A 600 -32.18 5.20 -19.97
N VAL A 601 -31.52 4.06 -20.18
CA VAL A 601 -31.19 3.12 -19.11
C VAL A 601 -30.19 3.74 -18.13
N SER A 602 -29.18 4.48 -18.59
CA SER A 602 -28.23 5.16 -17.69
C SER A 602 -28.91 6.14 -16.75
N VAL A 603 -29.87 6.93 -17.26
CA VAL A 603 -30.64 7.89 -16.47
C VAL A 603 -31.60 7.20 -15.49
N GLN A 604 -32.29 6.15 -15.91
CA GLN A 604 -33.16 5.37 -15.01
C GLN A 604 -32.37 4.71 -13.88
N HIS A 605 -31.22 4.15 -14.23
CA HIS A 605 -30.31 3.54 -13.28
C HIS A 605 -29.75 4.57 -12.29
N LEU A 606 -29.40 5.77 -12.75
CA LEU A 606 -28.94 6.85 -11.87
C LEU A 606 -29.96 7.18 -10.77
N SER A 607 -31.27 7.18 -11.09
CA SER A 607 -32.31 7.39 -10.07
C SER A 607 -32.30 6.30 -8.99
N GLN A 608 -32.05 5.03 -9.38
CA GLN A 608 -31.92 3.92 -8.43
C GLN A 608 -30.67 4.08 -7.55
N LEU A 609 -29.54 4.47 -8.15
CA LEU A 609 -28.31 4.75 -7.39
C LEU A 609 -28.50 5.88 -6.38
N ALA A 610 -29.23 6.93 -6.75
CA ALA A 610 -29.54 8.06 -5.87
C ALA A 610 -30.46 7.67 -4.72
N GLU A 611 -31.45 6.79 -4.96
CA GLU A 611 -32.33 6.25 -3.92
C GLU A 611 -31.58 5.32 -2.95
N GLN A 612 -30.64 4.53 -3.46
CA GLN A 612 -29.83 3.61 -2.67
C GLN A 612 -28.75 4.32 -1.83
N GLY A 613 -28.12 5.35 -2.39
CA GLY A 613 -27.13 6.18 -1.72
C GLY A 613 -25.71 5.61 -1.73
N ALA A 614 -24.72 6.51 -1.61
CA ALA A 614 -23.30 6.18 -1.76
C ALA A 614 -22.77 5.16 -0.74
N ASP A 615 -23.23 5.23 0.51
CA ASP A 615 -22.76 4.34 1.58
C ASP A 615 -23.23 2.89 1.38
N SER A 616 -24.48 2.69 0.92
CA SER A 616 -24.99 1.34 0.61
C SER A 616 -24.30 0.75 -0.62
N LEU A 617 -24.07 1.56 -1.65
CA LEU A 617 -23.31 1.16 -2.85
C LEU A 617 -21.87 0.73 -2.49
N LEU A 618 -21.23 1.46 -1.56
CA LEU A 618 -19.91 1.08 -1.07
C LEU A 618 -19.97 -0.27 -0.35
N GLN A 619 -20.94 -0.46 0.56
CA GLN A 619 -21.05 -1.70 1.34
C GLN A 619 -21.22 -2.93 0.43
N GLU A 620 -22.06 -2.84 -0.60
CA GLU A 620 -22.27 -3.93 -1.56
C GLU A 620 -21.01 -4.22 -2.38
N SER A 621 -20.33 -3.18 -2.89
CA SER A 621 -19.07 -3.33 -3.62
C SER A 621 -17.99 -3.98 -2.75
N VAL A 622 -17.85 -3.56 -1.49
CA VAL A 622 -16.89 -4.13 -0.54
C VAL A 622 -17.18 -5.61 -0.29
N GLN A 623 -18.45 -5.99 -0.15
CA GLN A 623 -18.82 -7.39 0.06
C GLN A 623 -18.39 -8.28 -1.11
N ASP A 624 -18.53 -7.78 -2.34
CA ASP A 624 -18.06 -8.48 -3.53
C ASP A 624 -16.53 -8.56 -3.56
N TRP A 625 -15.83 -7.45 -3.33
CA TRP A 625 -14.36 -7.44 -3.22
C TRP A 625 -13.84 -8.43 -2.18
N GLU A 626 -14.44 -8.48 -0.99
CA GLU A 626 -14.07 -9.44 0.05
C GLU A 626 -14.30 -10.88 -0.41
N THR A 627 -15.38 -11.15 -1.13
CA THR A 627 -15.67 -12.48 -1.69
C THR A 627 -14.62 -12.88 -2.74
N ARG A 628 -14.22 -11.96 -3.63
CA ARG A 628 -13.17 -12.22 -4.61
C ARG A 628 -11.82 -12.48 -3.93
N HIS A 629 -11.46 -11.68 -2.93
CA HIS A 629 -10.21 -11.86 -2.17
C HIS A 629 -10.20 -13.15 -1.36
N GLN A 630 -11.31 -13.57 -0.75
CA GLN A 630 -11.38 -14.84 -0.05
C GLN A 630 -11.02 -16.04 -0.94
N ALA A 631 -11.34 -15.98 -2.23
CA ALA A 631 -11.00 -17.02 -3.20
C ALA A 631 -9.56 -16.91 -3.76
N ALA A 632 -8.91 -15.76 -3.62
CA ALA A 632 -7.70 -15.41 -4.37
C ALA A 632 -6.49 -14.99 -3.51
N ASP A 633 -6.68 -14.64 -2.23
CA ASP A 633 -5.61 -14.11 -1.38
C ASP A 633 -4.52 -15.17 -1.12
N VAL A 634 -3.28 -14.70 -1.10
CA VAL A 634 -2.09 -15.51 -0.83
C VAL A 634 -1.37 -14.90 0.37
N GLU A 635 -1.34 -15.63 1.47
CA GLU A 635 -0.64 -15.19 2.69
C GLU A 635 0.86 -15.53 2.65
N ILE A 636 1.70 -14.50 2.69
CA ILE A 636 3.17 -14.61 2.76
C ILE A 636 3.62 -14.23 4.17
N ARG A 637 4.13 -15.22 4.91
CA ARG A 637 4.63 -15.01 6.27
C ARG A 637 6.09 -14.57 6.25
N GLY A 638 6.40 -13.53 7.01
CA GLY A 638 7.77 -13.04 7.20
C GLY A 638 8.26 -12.02 6.16
N ASP A 639 7.44 -11.67 5.17
CA ASP A 639 7.76 -10.62 4.19
C ASP A 639 6.51 -9.78 3.86
N SER A 640 6.37 -8.64 4.54
CA SER A 640 5.23 -7.72 4.36
C SER A 640 5.26 -6.99 3.02
N THR A 641 6.45 -6.83 2.42
CA THR A 641 6.59 -6.19 1.10
C THR A 641 6.09 -7.13 0.03
N ALA A 642 6.53 -8.39 0.06
CA ALA A 642 6.01 -9.42 -0.83
C ALA A 642 4.50 -9.63 -0.63
N GLN A 643 4.01 -9.64 0.62
CA GLN A 643 2.57 -9.74 0.92
C GLN A 643 1.76 -8.63 0.25
N ARG A 644 2.22 -7.37 0.33
CA ARG A 644 1.54 -6.24 -0.31
C ARG A 644 1.65 -6.32 -1.84
N ALA A 645 2.80 -6.71 -2.37
CA ALA A 645 3.00 -6.85 -3.82
C ALA A 645 2.08 -7.92 -4.44
N ILE A 646 1.94 -9.09 -3.81
CA ILE A 646 1.04 -10.13 -4.31
C ILE A 646 -0.43 -9.70 -4.22
N ARG A 647 -0.83 -9.03 -3.14
CA ARG A 647 -2.19 -8.48 -2.99
C ARG A 647 -2.49 -7.40 -4.03
N LEU A 648 -1.51 -6.57 -4.39
CA LEU A 648 -1.64 -5.60 -5.48
C LEU A 648 -1.84 -6.27 -6.83
N ALA A 649 -1.08 -7.32 -7.14
CA ALA A 649 -1.27 -8.10 -8.36
C ALA A 649 -2.67 -8.76 -8.41
N VAL A 650 -3.10 -9.38 -7.30
CA VAL A 650 -4.43 -10.01 -7.17
C VAL A 650 -5.55 -8.98 -7.30
N TYR A 651 -5.40 -7.81 -6.69
CA TYR A 651 -6.36 -6.70 -6.81
C TYR A 651 -6.57 -6.29 -8.27
N HIS A 652 -5.48 -6.06 -9.01
CA HIS A 652 -5.56 -5.67 -10.43
C HIS A 652 -6.14 -6.79 -11.30
N LEU A 653 -5.86 -8.06 -11.01
CA LEU A 653 -6.47 -9.19 -11.71
C LEU A 653 -7.98 -9.29 -11.45
N ILE A 654 -8.43 -9.13 -10.20
CA ILE A 654 -9.87 -9.15 -9.87
C ILE A 654 -10.61 -8.04 -10.63
N GLY A 655 -10.04 -6.83 -10.65
CA GLY A 655 -10.61 -5.66 -11.32
C GLY A 655 -10.52 -5.66 -12.84
N SER A 656 -9.86 -6.64 -13.48
CA SER A 656 -9.63 -6.61 -14.93
C SER A 656 -10.64 -7.39 -15.77
N ALA A 657 -11.41 -8.31 -15.18
CA ALA A 657 -12.27 -9.23 -15.93
C ALA A 657 -13.77 -9.05 -15.62
N ASN A 658 -14.60 -9.11 -16.67
CA ASN A 658 -16.05 -9.16 -16.57
C ASN A 658 -16.57 -10.56 -16.96
N PRO A 659 -17.12 -11.34 -16.01
CA PRO A 659 -17.68 -12.66 -16.32
C PRO A 659 -18.99 -12.61 -17.13
N GLU A 660 -19.61 -11.44 -17.27
CA GLU A 660 -20.95 -11.29 -17.87
C GLU A 660 -20.92 -10.94 -19.37
N ASP A 661 -19.79 -10.45 -19.89
CA ASP A 661 -19.67 -10.12 -21.32
C ASP A 661 -18.63 -11.01 -22.02
N PRO A 662 -19.07 -12.07 -22.73
CA PRO A 662 -18.17 -12.96 -23.47
C PRO A 662 -17.58 -12.31 -24.74
N ARG A 663 -17.91 -11.05 -25.04
CA ARG A 663 -17.42 -10.33 -26.23
C ARG A 663 -16.24 -9.40 -25.90
N ILE A 664 -15.70 -9.46 -24.68
CA ILE A 664 -14.53 -8.69 -24.25
C ILE A 664 -13.50 -9.60 -23.59
N SER A 665 -12.25 -9.16 -23.63
CA SER A 665 -11.15 -9.81 -22.93
C SER A 665 -10.21 -8.76 -22.34
N VAL A 666 -9.23 -9.20 -21.57
CA VAL A 666 -8.31 -8.31 -20.86
C VAL A 666 -7.16 -7.92 -21.78
N GLY A 667 -6.89 -6.62 -21.94
CA GLY A 667 -5.72 -6.15 -22.68
C GLY A 667 -4.43 -6.24 -21.86
N ALA A 668 -3.27 -6.09 -22.51
CA ALA A 668 -1.94 -6.20 -21.87
C ALA A 668 -1.71 -5.24 -20.68
N ARG A 669 -2.48 -4.13 -20.61
CA ARG A 669 -2.47 -3.16 -19.49
C ARG A 669 -3.84 -3.04 -18.79
N ALA A 670 -4.66 -4.08 -18.91
CA ALA A 670 -6.05 -4.12 -18.45
C ALA A 670 -6.79 -2.83 -18.81
N LEU A 671 -7.32 -2.12 -17.82
CA LEU A 671 -7.99 -0.82 -17.97
C LEU A 671 -7.24 0.29 -17.21
N THR A 672 -5.91 0.24 -17.19
CA THR A 672 -5.05 1.16 -16.39
C THR A 672 -4.43 2.30 -17.19
N GLY A 673 -4.53 2.28 -18.53
CA GLY A 673 -3.94 3.30 -19.40
C GLY A 673 -3.91 2.92 -20.88
N GLU A 674 -3.34 3.82 -21.69
CA GLU A 674 -3.39 3.75 -23.16
C GLU A 674 -2.30 2.88 -23.80
N ALA A 675 -1.28 2.47 -23.05
CA ALA A 675 -0.20 1.66 -23.59
C ALA A 675 -0.73 0.31 -24.12
N TYR A 676 -0.21 -0.12 -25.26
CA TYR A 676 -0.73 -1.25 -26.05
C TYR A 676 -2.19 -1.10 -26.51
N LEU A 677 -2.74 0.12 -26.50
CA LEU A 677 -4.02 0.47 -27.12
C LEU A 677 -5.23 -0.32 -26.61
N GLY A 678 -5.11 -1.00 -25.46
CA GLY A 678 -6.11 -1.92 -24.93
C GLY A 678 -6.20 -3.26 -25.68
N HIS A 679 -5.19 -3.62 -26.48
CA HIS A 679 -5.14 -4.84 -27.25
C HIS A 679 -4.91 -6.09 -26.40
N ILE A 680 -5.47 -7.19 -26.88
CA ILE A 680 -5.48 -8.50 -26.23
C ILE A 680 -4.47 -9.42 -26.92
N PHE A 681 -3.53 -9.94 -26.14
CA PHE A 681 -2.39 -10.76 -26.57
C PHE A 681 -2.49 -12.17 -25.99
N TRP A 682 -1.48 -13.01 -26.23
CA TRP A 682 -1.31 -14.30 -25.56
C TRP A 682 -1.14 -14.17 -24.03
N ASP A 683 -0.77 -12.98 -23.53
CA ASP A 683 -0.72 -12.60 -22.12
C ASP A 683 -1.97 -13.03 -21.36
N THR A 684 -3.14 -12.82 -21.96
CA THR A 684 -4.41 -13.15 -21.34
C THR A 684 -4.52 -14.65 -21.11
N GLU A 685 -4.28 -15.46 -22.14
CA GLU A 685 -4.43 -16.92 -22.07
C GLU A 685 -3.35 -17.61 -21.24
N ILE A 686 -2.10 -17.13 -21.30
CA ILE A 686 -0.96 -17.82 -20.69
C ILE A 686 -0.64 -17.29 -19.29
N TYR A 687 -0.76 -15.98 -19.05
CA TYR A 687 -0.37 -15.38 -17.76
C TYR A 687 -1.57 -15.10 -16.87
N MET A 688 -2.66 -14.56 -17.42
CA MET A 688 -3.80 -14.09 -16.61
C MET A 688 -4.84 -15.19 -16.39
N LEU A 689 -5.17 -15.98 -17.42
CA LEU A 689 -6.22 -16.98 -17.36
C LEU A 689 -6.02 -18.02 -16.25
N PRO A 690 -4.80 -18.54 -15.97
CA PRO A 690 -4.60 -19.50 -14.88
C PRO A 690 -5.10 -18.98 -13.52
N PHE A 691 -4.91 -17.69 -13.23
CA PHE A 691 -5.46 -17.09 -12.02
C PHE A 691 -6.98 -17.23 -11.97
N PHE A 692 -7.69 -16.88 -13.04
CA PHE A 692 -9.14 -16.99 -13.09
C PHE A 692 -9.63 -18.43 -13.12
N VAL A 693 -8.91 -19.36 -13.75
CA VAL A 693 -9.27 -20.78 -13.74
C VAL A 693 -9.38 -21.31 -12.30
N PHE A 694 -8.47 -20.90 -11.41
CA PHE A 694 -8.43 -21.40 -10.04
C PHE A 694 -9.17 -20.53 -9.02
N THR A 695 -9.38 -19.25 -9.28
CA THR A 695 -10.02 -18.32 -8.34
C THR A 695 -11.41 -17.85 -8.77
N HIS A 696 -11.71 -17.89 -10.07
CA HIS A 696 -13.00 -17.48 -10.63
C HIS A 696 -13.30 -18.06 -12.02
N PRO A 697 -13.67 -19.35 -12.11
CA PRO A 697 -13.94 -20.01 -13.38
C PRO A 697 -14.90 -19.26 -14.33
N PRO A 698 -15.97 -18.56 -13.85
CA PRO A 698 -16.83 -17.76 -14.73
C PRO A 698 -16.07 -16.67 -15.52
N SER A 699 -15.10 -16.00 -14.91
CA SER A 699 -14.25 -15.04 -15.63
C SER A 699 -13.39 -15.75 -16.66
N ALA A 700 -12.76 -16.88 -16.31
CA ALA A 700 -11.94 -17.64 -17.26
C ALA A 700 -12.77 -18.10 -18.47
N ARG A 701 -13.99 -18.60 -18.23
CA ARG A 701 -14.93 -18.98 -19.28
C ARG A 701 -15.24 -17.81 -20.20
N SER A 702 -15.57 -16.64 -19.65
CA SER A 702 -15.88 -15.43 -20.42
C SER A 702 -14.72 -15.01 -21.33
N LEU A 703 -13.49 -15.01 -20.81
CA LEU A 703 -12.28 -14.68 -21.58
C LEU A 703 -12.03 -15.66 -22.74
N LEU A 704 -12.29 -16.95 -22.54
CA LEU A 704 -12.21 -17.95 -23.60
C LEU A 704 -13.35 -17.82 -24.61
N MET A 705 -14.56 -17.47 -24.15
CA MET A 705 -15.69 -17.20 -25.05
C MET A 705 -15.40 -16.00 -25.96
N TYR A 706 -14.64 -15.00 -25.52
CA TYR A 706 -14.17 -13.94 -26.42
C TYR A 706 -13.34 -14.49 -27.59
N ARG A 707 -12.46 -15.46 -27.33
CA ARG A 707 -11.71 -16.14 -28.41
C ARG A 707 -12.64 -16.94 -29.32
N TYR A 708 -13.72 -17.49 -28.78
CA TYR A 708 -14.73 -18.17 -29.59
C TYR A 708 -15.51 -17.20 -30.48
N GLU A 709 -15.99 -16.08 -29.94
CA GLU A 709 -16.69 -15.02 -30.68
C GLU A 709 -15.81 -14.43 -31.80
N THR A 710 -14.49 -14.40 -31.60
CA THR A 710 -13.51 -13.90 -32.59
C THR A 710 -12.93 -14.99 -33.51
N LEU A 711 -13.31 -16.26 -33.33
CA LEU A 711 -12.88 -17.38 -34.18
C LEU A 711 -13.17 -17.17 -35.68
N PRO A 712 -14.30 -16.56 -36.11
CA PRO A 712 -14.53 -16.25 -37.52
C PRO A 712 -13.47 -15.31 -38.13
N ALA A 713 -12.94 -14.35 -37.37
CA ALA A 713 -11.87 -13.46 -37.82
C ALA A 713 -10.53 -14.21 -37.94
N ALA A 714 -10.20 -15.03 -36.95
CA ALA A 714 -9.01 -15.90 -36.99
C ALA A 714 -9.00 -16.83 -38.23
N ARG A 715 -10.18 -17.34 -38.63
CA ARG A 715 -10.35 -18.14 -39.86
C ARG A 715 -10.15 -17.31 -41.14
N ARG A 716 -10.65 -16.07 -41.17
CA ARG A 716 -10.42 -15.15 -42.32
C ARG A 716 -8.94 -14.85 -42.47
N ARG A 717 -8.25 -14.58 -41.36
CA ARG A 717 -6.82 -14.30 -41.33
C ARG A 717 -5.98 -15.48 -41.82
N ALA A 718 -6.24 -16.69 -41.31
CA ALA A 718 -5.55 -17.89 -41.80
C ALA A 718 -5.68 -18.03 -43.33
N ARG A 719 -6.90 -17.89 -43.87
CA ARG A 719 -7.15 -17.93 -45.32
C ARG A 719 -6.43 -16.82 -46.10
N ALA A 720 -6.39 -15.60 -45.56
CA ALA A 720 -5.72 -14.47 -46.20
C ALA A 720 -4.21 -14.70 -46.35
N LEU A 721 -3.61 -15.46 -45.43
CA LEU A 721 -2.20 -15.86 -45.47
C LEU A 721 -1.96 -17.21 -46.19
N GLY A 722 -2.99 -17.79 -46.82
CA GLY A 722 -2.88 -19.06 -47.56
C GLY A 722 -2.95 -20.32 -46.71
N TYR A 723 -3.30 -20.21 -45.43
CA TYR A 723 -3.47 -21.33 -44.50
C TYR A 723 -4.94 -21.77 -44.37
N SER A 724 -5.14 -22.92 -43.74
CA SER A 724 -6.46 -23.42 -43.32
C SER A 724 -6.67 -23.20 -41.81
N GLY A 725 -7.83 -23.59 -41.28
CA GLY A 725 -8.08 -23.51 -39.84
C GLY A 725 -8.24 -22.08 -39.33
N ALA A 726 -7.77 -21.83 -38.11
CA ALA A 726 -7.83 -20.54 -37.43
C ALA A 726 -6.44 -20.10 -36.97
N LEU A 727 -6.06 -18.89 -37.38
CA LEU A 727 -4.87 -18.19 -36.91
C LEU A 727 -5.35 -16.94 -36.16
N TYR A 728 -5.29 -16.98 -34.84
CA TYR A 728 -5.64 -15.82 -34.01
C TYR A 728 -4.64 -14.67 -34.27
N PRO A 729 -5.08 -13.41 -34.18
CA PRO A 729 -4.18 -12.27 -34.32
C PRO A 729 -3.24 -12.16 -33.13
N TRP A 730 -2.04 -11.59 -33.38
CA TRP A 730 -1.10 -11.29 -32.31
C TRP A 730 -1.68 -10.25 -31.35
N GLU A 731 -2.20 -9.15 -31.92
CA GLU A 731 -2.93 -8.12 -31.19
C GLU A 731 -4.40 -8.14 -31.62
N SER A 732 -5.29 -8.46 -30.68
CA SER A 732 -6.73 -8.54 -30.92
C SER A 732 -7.52 -7.38 -30.28
N THR A 733 -8.67 -7.06 -30.88
CA THR A 733 -9.61 -6.02 -30.39
C THR A 733 -11.05 -6.53 -30.37
N ASP A 734 -12.03 -5.63 -30.36
CA ASP A 734 -13.46 -5.91 -30.56
C ASP A 734 -13.82 -6.75 -31.79
N THR A 735 -13.02 -6.74 -32.87
CA THR A 735 -13.36 -7.44 -34.13
C THR A 735 -12.72 -8.81 -34.28
N GLY A 736 -11.68 -9.11 -33.49
CA GLY A 736 -10.86 -10.31 -33.67
C GLY A 736 -9.90 -10.27 -34.87
N GLU A 737 -9.87 -9.19 -35.65
CA GLU A 737 -8.92 -9.01 -36.76
C GLU A 737 -7.52 -8.64 -36.22
N GLU A 738 -6.50 -8.73 -37.07
CA GLU A 738 -5.15 -8.26 -36.73
C GLU A 738 -5.13 -6.76 -36.49
N ALA A 739 -4.66 -6.35 -35.33
CA ALA A 739 -4.50 -4.95 -34.96
C ALA A 739 -3.05 -4.58 -34.63
N THR A 740 -2.09 -5.48 -34.81
CA THR A 740 -0.66 -5.21 -34.55
C THR A 740 -0.20 -4.04 -35.45
N PRO A 741 0.37 -2.97 -34.88
CA PRO A 741 0.94 -1.89 -35.67
C PRO A 741 2.02 -2.44 -36.61
N PRO A 742 2.06 -2.06 -37.90
CA PRO A 742 3.07 -2.57 -38.83
C PRO A 742 4.47 -2.00 -38.59
N TYR A 743 4.59 -0.94 -37.79
CA TYR A 743 5.84 -0.29 -37.42
C TYR A 743 5.70 0.50 -36.11
N ALA A 744 6.81 0.69 -35.41
CA ALA A 744 6.98 1.69 -34.35
C ALA A 744 7.77 2.88 -34.89
N ILE A 745 7.56 4.05 -34.29
CA ILE A 745 8.39 5.25 -34.54
C ILE A 745 9.15 5.58 -33.26
N THR A 746 10.49 5.60 -33.32
CA THR A 746 11.32 5.95 -32.15
C THR A 746 11.21 7.46 -31.84
N PRO A 747 11.62 7.91 -30.63
CA PRO A 747 11.70 9.34 -30.34
C PRO A 747 12.59 10.15 -31.29
N ALA A 748 13.54 9.48 -31.96
CA ALA A 748 14.40 10.08 -32.99
C ALA A 748 13.75 10.13 -34.39
N GLY A 749 12.53 9.59 -34.55
CA GLY A 749 11.78 9.54 -35.80
C GLY A 749 12.09 8.33 -36.69
N GLU A 750 12.84 7.34 -36.19
CA GLU A 750 13.16 6.13 -36.95
C GLU A 750 11.95 5.21 -37.02
N VAL A 751 11.64 4.68 -38.21
CA VAL A 751 10.56 3.72 -38.43
C VAL A 751 11.14 2.31 -38.32
N ILE A 752 10.70 1.57 -37.30
CA ILE A 752 11.11 0.19 -37.04
C ILE A 752 9.94 -0.72 -37.43
N PRO A 753 10.08 -1.61 -38.42
CA PRO A 753 9.05 -2.60 -38.74
C PRO A 753 8.72 -3.48 -37.53
N ILE A 754 7.45 -3.84 -37.36
CA ILE A 754 7.01 -4.79 -36.35
C ILE A 754 6.51 -6.03 -37.09
N LEU A 755 7.17 -7.17 -36.88
CA LEU A 755 6.89 -8.42 -37.59
C LEU A 755 6.05 -9.42 -36.80
N SER A 756 5.78 -9.16 -35.51
CA SER A 756 5.00 -10.06 -34.63
C SER A 756 3.64 -10.40 -35.22
N GLY A 757 2.89 -9.39 -35.67
CA GLY A 757 1.63 -9.55 -36.38
C GLY A 757 1.71 -10.32 -37.71
N LEU A 758 2.89 -10.67 -38.22
CA LEU A 758 3.08 -11.49 -39.42
C LEU A 758 3.72 -12.85 -39.14
N GLN A 759 4.49 -12.98 -38.07
CA GLN A 759 5.38 -14.12 -37.85
C GLN A 759 5.16 -14.85 -36.52
N GLU A 760 4.55 -14.20 -35.53
CA GLU A 760 4.39 -14.72 -34.17
C GLU A 760 3.11 -15.56 -34.03
N HIS A 761 3.14 -16.73 -34.66
CA HIS A 761 1.95 -17.56 -34.84
C HIS A 761 1.61 -18.45 -33.63
N HIS A 762 2.50 -18.52 -32.63
CA HIS A 762 2.32 -19.43 -31.48
C HIS A 762 1.03 -19.14 -30.68
N ILE A 763 0.53 -17.90 -30.73
CA ILE A 763 -0.75 -17.49 -30.13
C ILE A 763 -1.93 -18.43 -30.43
N SER A 764 -1.96 -19.05 -31.61
CA SER A 764 -3.03 -20.00 -31.95
C SER A 764 -2.93 -21.32 -31.17
N ALA A 765 -1.72 -21.78 -30.86
CA ALA A 765 -1.53 -22.91 -29.96
C ALA A 765 -1.76 -22.51 -28.50
N ASP A 766 -1.40 -21.29 -28.11
CA ASP A 766 -1.61 -20.78 -26.75
C ASP A 766 -3.09 -20.69 -26.38
N VAL A 767 -3.94 -20.21 -27.32
CA VAL A 767 -5.40 -20.21 -27.13
C VAL A 767 -5.93 -21.65 -26.97
N ALA A 768 -5.48 -22.59 -27.80
CA ALA A 768 -5.87 -24.00 -27.66
C ALA A 768 -5.40 -24.61 -26.32
N TYR A 769 -4.22 -24.21 -25.86
CA TYR A 769 -3.67 -24.60 -24.57
C TYR A 769 -4.52 -24.10 -23.42
N ALA A 770 -4.87 -22.82 -23.42
CA ALA A 770 -5.74 -22.22 -22.42
C ALA A 770 -7.13 -22.88 -22.35
N VAL A 771 -7.73 -23.20 -23.50
CA VAL A 771 -9.00 -23.96 -23.57
C VAL A 771 -8.88 -25.31 -22.89
N TRP A 772 -7.84 -26.07 -23.25
CA TRP A 772 -7.61 -27.39 -22.69
C TRP A 772 -7.39 -27.34 -21.18
N GLN A 773 -6.57 -26.39 -20.70
CA GLN A 773 -6.28 -26.23 -19.27
C GLN A 773 -7.54 -25.83 -18.49
N TYR A 774 -8.35 -24.90 -19.01
CA TYR A 774 -9.62 -24.53 -18.40
C TYR A 774 -10.54 -25.74 -18.27
N TRP A 775 -10.74 -26.51 -19.36
CA TRP A 775 -11.63 -27.67 -19.33
C TRP A 775 -11.11 -28.75 -18.37
N GLN A 776 -9.82 -29.05 -18.39
CA GLN A 776 -9.20 -30.02 -17.48
C GLN A 776 -9.35 -29.63 -16.00
N ALA A 777 -9.22 -28.35 -15.68
CA ALA A 777 -9.30 -27.87 -14.30
C ALA A 777 -10.74 -27.77 -13.78
N THR A 778 -11.70 -27.45 -14.65
CA THR A 778 -13.09 -27.14 -14.25
C THR A 778 -14.07 -28.29 -14.49
N GLY A 779 -13.78 -29.18 -15.45
CA GLY A 779 -14.74 -30.18 -15.91
C GLY A 779 -15.95 -29.59 -16.63
N ASP A 780 -15.86 -28.36 -17.17
CA ASP A 780 -16.96 -27.70 -17.88
C ASP A 780 -17.15 -28.30 -19.29
N ASP A 781 -17.75 -29.49 -19.33
CA ASP A 781 -18.06 -30.21 -20.58
C ASP A 781 -19.01 -29.42 -21.49
N ALA A 782 -19.87 -28.58 -20.90
CA ALA A 782 -20.80 -27.74 -21.67
C ALA A 782 -20.02 -26.70 -22.49
N PHE A 783 -19.10 -25.96 -21.89
CA PHE A 783 -18.19 -25.07 -22.62
C PHE A 783 -17.36 -25.82 -23.66
N PHE A 784 -16.82 -26.99 -23.29
CA PHE A 784 -15.94 -27.73 -24.19
C PHE A 784 -16.68 -28.19 -25.45
N LEU A 785 -17.91 -28.71 -25.31
CA LEU A 785 -18.74 -29.11 -26.44
C LEU A 785 -19.30 -27.93 -27.24
N GLU A 786 -19.61 -26.82 -26.58
CA GLU A 786 -20.16 -25.61 -27.20
C GLU A 786 -19.10 -24.86 -28.03
N ALA A 787 -17.91 -24.67 -27.48
CA ALA A 787 -16.89 -23.79 -28.02
C ALA A 787 -15.48 -24.40 -28.02
N GLY A 788 -15.05 -25.00 -26.90
CA GLY A 788 -13.66 -25.42 -26.69
C GLY A 788 -13.12 -26.37 -27.76
N ALA A 789 -13.87 -27.43 -28.06
CA ALA A 789 -13.49 -28.43 -29.05
C ALA A 789 -13.34 -27.83 -30.45
N GLU A 790 -14.23 -26.90 -30.85
CA GLU A 790 -14.14 -26.24 -32.15
C GLU A 790 -12.86 -25.39 -32.26
N MET A 791 -12.48 -24.67 -31.20
CA MET A 791 -11.28 -23.83 -31.18
C MET A 791 -9.99 -24.66 -31.27
N ILE A 792 -9.90 -25.76 -30.50
CA ILE A 792 -8.76 -26.69 -30.57
C ILE A 792 -8.64 -27.29 -31.98
N LEU A 793 -9.73 -27.82 -32.53
CA LEU A 793 -9.72 -28.42 -33.87
C LEU A 793 -9.41 -27.38 -34.97
N ALA A 794 -9.90 -26.15 -34.84
CA ALA A 794 -9.66 -25.10 -35.81
C ALA A 794 -8.20 -24.64 -35.83
N THR A 795 -7.57 -24.46 -34.67
CA THR A 795 -6.17 -24.07 -34.55
C THR A 795 -5.22 -25.22 -34.93
N ALA A 796 -5.56 -26.47 -34.62
CA ALA A 796 -4.82 -27.64 -35.12
C ALA A 796 -4.86 -27.75 -36.65
N ARG A 797 -6.01 -27.45 -37.29
CA ARG A 797 -6.09 -27.35 -38.77
C ARG A 797 -5.20 -26.25 -39.34
N PHE A 798 -4.98 -25.17 -38.60
CA PHE A 798 -4.00 -24.15 -38.99
C PHE A 798 -2.59 -24.73 -38.97
N TRP A 799 -2.17 -25.33 -37.85
CA TRP A 799 -0.84 -25.94 -37.75
C TRP A 799 -0.58 -27.01 -38.80
N ALA A 800 -1.55 -27.88 -39.06
CA ALA A 800 -1.46 -28.89 -40.12
C ALA A 800 -1.25 -28.30 -41.52
N SER A 801 -1.77 -27.09 -41.78
CA SER A 801 -1.54 -26.36 -43.04
C SER A 801 -0.29 -25.48 -43.04
N ARG A 802 0.26 -25.17 -41.87
CA ARG A 802 1.39 -24.25 -41.66
C ARG A 802 2.74 -24.95 -41.75
N VAL A 803 2.80 -26.24 -41.39
CA VAL A 803 4.01 -27.05 -41.47
C VAL A 803 4.42 -27.31 -42.91
N ILE A 804 5.73 -27.39 -43.14
CA ILE A 804 6.32 -27.72 -44.45
C ILE A 804 7.15 -28.99 -44.28
N GLN A 805 6.94 -29.98 -45.15
CA GLN A 805 7.76 -31.19 -45.14
C GLN A 805 9.14 -30.90 -45.75
N GLY A 806 10.21 -31.16 -44.99
CA GLY A 806 11.60 -31.03 -45.40
C GLY A 806 12.12 -32.26 -46.15
N GLU A 807 13.33 -32.13 -46.71
CA GLU A 807 14.03 -33.23 -47.41
C GLU A 807 14.43 -34.38 -46.47
N ASP A 808 14.50 -34.10 -45.17
CA ASP A 808 14.77 -35.07 -44.10
C ASP A 808 13.54 -35.89 -43.69
N ASN A 809 12.42 -35.74 -44.43
CA ASN A 809 11.10 -36.31 -44.13
C ASN A 809 10.51 -35.87 -42.78
N ARG A 810 10.93 -34.72 -42.24
CA ARG A 810 10.33 -34.10 -41.06
C ARG A 810 9.48 -32.90 -41.45
N TYR A 811 8.65 -32.45 -40.53
CA TYR A 811 7.86 -31.24 -40.68
C TYR A 811 8.55 -30.09 -39.95
N HIS A 812 8.65 -28.95 -40.62
CA HIS A 812 9.29 -27.73 -40.13
C HIS A 812 8.30 -26.57 -40.08
N ILE A 813 8.49 -25.67 -39.12
CA ILE A 813 7.81 -24.37 -39.08
C ILE A 813 8.88 -23.30 -39.24
N ARG A 814 8.92 -22.73 -40.45
CA ARG A 814 9.95 -21.77 -40.86
C ARG A 814 9.48 -20.34 -40.79
N ARG A 815 10.39 -19.38 -40.61
CA ARG A 815 10.13 -17.93 -40.64
C ARG A 815 9.05 -17.51 -39.64
N VAL A 816 9.34 -17.72 -38.37
CA VAL A 816 8.48 -17.36 -37.24
C VAL A 816 9.22 -16.46 -36.26
N ILE A 817 8.45 -15.85 -35.36
CA ILE A 817 8.92 -15.28 -34.11
C ILE A 817 8.40 -16.21 -33.01
N GLY A 818 9.27 -16.63 -32.10
CA GLY A 818 8.88 -17.31 -30.86
C GLY A 818 8.71 -16.30 -29.72
N PRO A 819 8.43 -16.74 -28.48
CA PRO A 819 8.26 -15.82 -27.34
C PRO A 819 9.44 -14.87 -27.05
N ASP A 820 10.63 -15.19 -27.56
CA ASP A 820 11.76 -14.25 -27.60
C ASP A 820 11.67 -13.36 -28.85
N GLU A 821 10.95 -12.25 -28.72
CA GLU A 821 10.70 -11.29 -29.79
C GLU A 821 11.98 -10.62 -30.35
N TYR A 822 13.15 -10.80 -29.71
CA TYR A 822 14.42 -10.27 -30.24
C TYR A 822 14.94 -11.04 -31.46
N HIS A 823 14.43 -12.25 -31.71
CA HIS A 823 14.88 -13.11 -32.80
C HIS A 823 13.75 -13.31 -33.83
N GLU A 824 13.82 -12.52 -34.90
CA GLU A 824 12.85 -12.56 -36.01
C GLU A 824 13.29 -13.47 -37.16
N ASP A 825 12.32 -13.89 -37.99
CA ASP A 825 12.52 -14.73 -39.19
C ASP A 825 13.28 -16.04 -38.91
N VAL A 826 13.10 -16.64 -37.72
CA VAL A 826 13.78 -17.88 -37.32
C VAL A 826 13.05 -19.13 -37.83
N ASP A 827 13.80 -20.21 -37.98
CA ASP A 827 13.27 -21.53 -38.36
C ASP A 827 13.29 -22.47 -37.15
N ASP A 828 12.23 -23.29 -37.02
CA ASP A 828 12.11 -24.34 -36.01
C ASP A 828 12.30 -23.85 -34.58
N ASP A 829 11.69 -22.71 -34.24
CA ASP A 829 11.59 -22.24 -32.86
C ASP A 829 11.02 -23.36 -31.97
N ALA A 830 11.74 -23.66 -30.88
CA ALA A 830 11.45 -24.81 -30.05
C ALA A 830 10.08 -24.71 -29.37
N TYR A 831 9.69 -23.52 -28.93
CA TYR A 831 8.40 -23.28 -28.30
C TYR A 831 7.27 -23.49 -29.32
N THR A 832 7.36 -22.81 -30.47
CA THR A 832 6.36 -22.87 -31.54
C THR A 832 6.17 -24.29 -32.06
N ASN A 833 7.26 -25.01 -32.35
CA ASN A 833 7.17 -26.41 -32.81
C ASN A 833 6.55 -27.31 -31.75
N GLY A 834 6.95 -27.16 -30.48
CA GLY A 834 6.41 -27.94 -29.36
C GLY A 834 4.91 -27.69 -29.14
N MET A 835 4.49 -26.43 -29.16
CA MET A 835 3.09 -26.04 -28.97
C MET A 835 2.20 -26.42 -30.16
N ALA A 836 2.72 -26.33 -31.39
CA ALA A 836 2.03 -26.82 -32.58
C ALA A 836 1.82 -28.34 -32.53
N GLN A 837 2.86 -29.10 -32.16
CA GLN A 837 2.75 -30.55 -31.97
C GLN A 837 1.72 -30.87 -30.88
N TRP A 838 1.82 -30.23 -29.72
CA TRP A 838 0.90 -30.42 -28.60
C TRP A 838 -0.56 -30.17 -29.03
N ASN A 839 -0.82 -29.09 -29.77
CA ASN A 839 -2.17 -28.76 -30.25
C ASN A 839 -2.70 -29.84 -31.21
N LEU A 840 -1.87 -30.32 -32.15
CA LEU A 840 -2.24 -31.41 -33.06
C LEU A 840 -2.58 -32.71 -32.30
N GLU A 841 -1.81 -33.06 -31.28
CA GLU A 841 -2.07 -34.25 -30.45
C GLU A 841 -3.38 -34.13 -29.67
N ARG A 842 -3.60 -32.99 -29.00
CA ARG A 842 -4.84 -32.71 -28.25
C ARG A 842 -6.06 -32.61 -29.15
N ALA A 843 -5.91 -32.13 -30.38
CA ALA A 843 -6.98 -32.13 -31.36
C ALA A 843 -7.39 -33.55 -31.79
N VAL A 844 -6.44 -34.48 -31.93
CA VAL A 844 -6.76 -35.90 -32.17
C VAL A 844 -7.50 -36.48 -30.98
N GLU A 845 -7.04 -36.20 -29.75
CA GLU A 845 -7.68 -36.65 -28.52
C GLU A 845 -9.10 -36.07 -28.36
N THR A 846 -9.30 -34.80 -28.73
CA THR A 846 -10.60 -34.13 -28.70
C THR A 846 -11.60 -34.70 -29.71
N ALA A 847 -11.11 -35.23 -30.84
CA ALA A 847 -11.94 -35.80 -31.90
C ALA A 847 -12.36 -37.26 -31.65
N GLN A 848 -11.65 -37.96 -30.77
CA GLN A 848 -11.91 -39.35 -30.38
C GLN A 848 -12.97 -39.41 -29.29
#